data_AF-A0A2D5QR82-F1
#
_entry.id   AF-A0A2D5QR82-F1
#
_cell.length_a   1.000
_cell.length_b   1.000
_cell.length_c   1.000
_cell.angle_alpha   90.00
_cell.angle_beta   90.00
_cell.angle_gamma   90.00
#
_symmetry.space_group_name_H-M   'P 1'
#
loop_
_entity.id
_entity.type
_entity.pdbx_description
1 polymer ?
#
loop_
_entity_poly.entity_id
_entity_poly.type
_entity_poly.pdbx_seq_one_letter_code
_entity_poly.pdbx_strand_id
1 'polypeptide(L)'
;MPVNAKKLSFLIENAAFSYEFLNTPSAIDPDVQEVTLDLDEVTAGVLFIARKLWYVDTHQHILEAIQKGAVAILISDRSQISQEILTAEVPIILLEHEDPSLGLICARFYEQPCTQLKVYGVTGTNGKTSAITYLSELLTALGERVAVIGTVEYRFEHRRLVAANTTPDALVIQRFARQALDLGATALALEVSSHALSLDRVAGVYFDAVGFTSFGRDHLDFHGNLEEYRNAKGRLFSDFLLSSIQQGKTPLAVAHNDSEGRGMLARTPKKVHRVYCQVQAHSDQIKSHHRASVDLEKTRAHHESEKKLEHFLRLDIQGQASLEGIELTGNLMHGADVQNLSKLKVGLIGDYHPANAVIALGMLTQTHRSLLNQAWQSLQDSRGVPGRMERVRLPKGLTSEKRVALVDYAHTPDAISRAIQAIRAVHQGELSVIVGCGGNRDRGKRPAMLKAALQSADHVWLTSDNPRYEDPQQIIEDALSLIDLEPEFYAQVKNKLVATLIDRRQCIAQAWQSLAVSGALLITGKGHESYQEINGRRYRLQDHEALRAGAWATQHNVLDLNEVPFVESCLFEQRLERCTKPSLNQIVLLLREASLRQDGVIIRCLELDEQSHFLISPKNLRGTLNHPNEKTFEVNQDLVDSLWSLLKKLKPKHKEIHILVPRYSLESTFIYIQNLVSEAKLLAYPQPEIPVTKSMQGVKVQGGWSSQKAGPKIPSL
;
A
#
# COMPACT_ATOMS: atom_id res chain seq x y z
N MET A 1 20.16 5.82 -11.95
CA MET A 1 21.14 6.63 -12.71
C MET A 1 20.68 6.65 -14.17
N PRO A 2 21.15 7.56 -15.04
CA PRO A 2 20.81 7.46 -16.46
C PRO A 2 21.33 6.14 -17.02
N VAL A 3 20.49 5.43 -17.76
CA VAL A 3 20.90 4.23 -18.50
C VAL A 3 21.59 4.68 -19.79
N ASN A 4 22.55 3.91 -20.28
CA ASN A 4 23.19 4.21 -21.56
C ASN A 4 22.16 4.18 -22.69
N ALA A 5 22.27 5.13 -23.62
CA ALA A 5 21.41 5.18 -24.79
C ALA A 5 21.46 3.86 -25.57
N LYS A 6 20.31 3.45 -26.10
CA LYS A 6 20.16 2.22 -26.89
C LYS A 6 19.69 2.56 -28.29
N LYS A 7 20.17 1.82 -29.29
CA LYS A 7 19.58 1.88 -30.63
C LYS A 7 18.13 1.42 -30.59
N LEU A 8 17.27 2.08 -31.36
CA LEU A 8 15.87 1.70 -31.49
C LEU A 8 15.74 0.25 -31.98
N SER A 9 16.55 -0.15 -32.97
CA SER A 9 16.63 -1.52 -33.49
C SER A 9 16.86 -2.55 -32.38
N PHE A 10 17.81 -2.29 -31.47
CA PHE A 10 18.06 -3.16 -30.32
C PHE A 10 16.84 -3.34 -29.42
N LEU A 11 16.01 -2.30 -29.27
CA LEU A 11 14.80 -2.37 -28.44
C LEU A 11 13.71 -3.20 -29.12
N ILE A 12 13.44 -2.97 -30.42
CA ILE A 12 12.28 -3.52 -31.13
C ILE A 12 12.54 -4.85 -31.84
N GLU A 13 13.78 -5.18 -32.21
CA GLU A 13 14.11 -6.44 -32.89
C GLU A 13 14.07 -7.63 -31.93
N ASN A 14 12.89 -8.22 -31.75
CA ASN A 14 12.65 -9.34 -30.85
C ASN A 14 11.86 -10.44 -31.54
N ALA A 15 12.32 -11.68 -31.44
CA ALA A 15 11.57 -12.83 -31.95
C ALA A 15 10.25 -13.08 -31.21
N ALA A 16 10.05 -12.47 -30.04
CA ALA A 16 8.85 -12.63 -29.23
C ALA A 16 7.65 -11.78 -29.66
N PHE A 17 7.85 -10.80 -30.56
CA PHE A 17 6.76 -9.96 -31.08
C PHE A 17 7.09 -9.38 -32.46
N SER A 18 6.06 -9.06 -33.23
CA SER A 18 6.20 -8.40 -34.53
C SER A 18 6.04 -6.89 -34.41
N TYR A 19 6.67 -6.16 -35.33
CA TYR A 19 6.49 -4.72 -35.48
C TYR A 19 6.46 -4.31 -36.96
N GLU A 20 5.82 -3.18 -37.26
CA GLU A 20 5.76 -2.57 -38.59
C GLU A 20 6.17 -1.09 -38.49
N PHE A 21 7.11 -0.64 -39.32
CA PHE A 21 7.32 0.80 -39.52
C PHE A 21 6.20 1.35 -40.41
N LEU A 22 5.46 2.33 -39.91
CA LEU A 22 4.36 2.96 -40.64
C LEU A 22 4.82 4.10 -41.56
N ASN A 23 6.01 4.63 -41.34
CA ASN A 23 6.63 5.69 -42.15
C ASN A 23 8.08 5.38 -42.52
N THR A 24 8.65 6.22 -43.38
CA THR A 24 10.06 6.17 -43.79
C THR A 24 10.80 7.42 -43.31
N PRO A 25 11.28 7.43 -42.04
CA PRO A 25 11.96 8.57 -41.45
C PRO A 25 13.38 8.75 -42.02
N SER A 26 13.95 9.95 -41.85
CA SER A 26 15.33 10.26 -42.25
C SER A 26 16.37 9.55 -41.38
N ALA A 27 16.07 9.35 -40.08
CA ALA A 27 16.86 8.58 -39.13
C ALA A 27 16.05 7.36 -38.62
N ILE A 28 16.24 6.20 -39.25
CA ILE A 28 15.45 4.99 -38.95
C ILE A 28 15.85 4.29 -37.66
N ASP A 29 17.06 4.53 -37.14
CA ASP A 29 17.61 3.88 -35.94
C ASP A 29 18.27 4.90 -34.98
N PRO A 30 17.45 5.78 -34.36
CA PRO A 30 17.94 6.79 -33.43
C PRO A 30 18.46 6.17 -32.12
N ASP A 31 19.26 6.95 -31.40
CA ASP A 31 19.66 6.63 -30.03
C ASP A 31 18.55 7.04 -29.05
N VAL A 32 17.95 6.06 -28.39
CA VAL A 32 16.92 6.21 -27.35
C VAL A 32 17.60 6.35 -26.00
N GLN A 33 17.32 7.45 -25.30
CA GLN A 33 17.90 7.81 -24.00
C GLN A 33 16.93 7.59 -22.83
N GLU A 34 15.63 7.52 -23.10
CA GLU A 34 14.58 7.20 -22.11
C GLU A 34 13.34 6.65 -22.82
N VAL A 35 12.51 5.90 -22.10
CA VAL A 35 11.24 5.35 -22.56
C VAL A 35 10.13 5.86 -21.64
N THR A 36 9.05 6.41 -22.20
CA THR A 36 7.92 6.88 -21.38
C THR A 36 6.55 6.66 -22.00
N LEU A 37 5.56 6.58 -21.10
CA LEU A 37 4.12 6.55 -21.39
C LEU A 37 3.47 7.90 -21.07
N ASP A 38 4.23 8.83 -20.49
CA ASP A 38 3.74 10.13 -20.01
C ASP A 38 4.27 11.25 -20.91
N LEU A 39 3.33 12.00 -21.50
CA LEU A 39 3.64 13.11 -22.40
C LEU A 39 4.41 14.25 -21.71
N ASP A 40 4.27 14.39 -20.39
CA ASP A 40 4.97 15.41 -19.62
C ASP A 40 6.43 15.01 -19.34
N GLU A 41 6.77 13.72 -19.45
CA GLU A 41 8.15 13.23 -19.37
C GLU A 41 8.90 13.29 -20.72
N VAL A 42 8.23 13.63 -21.82
CA VAL A 42 8.83 13.65 -23.16
C VAL A 42 9.78 14.83 -23.33
N THR A 43 11.02 14.52 -23.71
CA THR A 43 12.10 15.46 -24.04
C THR A 43 12.94 14.89 -25.20
N ALA A 44 13.99 15.61 -25.61
CA ALA A 44 14.92 15.12 -26.64
C ALA A 44 15.54 13.77 -26.27
N GLY A 45 15.48 12.80 -27.18
CA GLY A 45 16.04 11.45 -26.97
C GLY A 45 15.04 10.43 -26.42
N VAL A 46 13.78 10.80 -26.20
CA VAL A 46 12.77 9.91 -25.61
C VAL A 46 12.08 9.07 -26.68
N LEU A 47 11.89 7.78 -26.40
CA LEU A 47 10.93 6.92 -27.07
C LEU A 47 9.57 7.04 -26.37
N PHE A 48 8.60 7.63 -27.05
CA PHE A 48 7.24 7.78 -26.51
C PHE A 48 6.36 6.60 -26.95
N ILE A 49 5.63 6.02 -25.99
CA ILE A 49 4.67 4.94 -26.25
C ILE A 49 3.27 5.49 -26.12
N ALA A 50 2.58 5.61 -27.26
CA ALA A 50 1.19 6.00 -27.32
C ALA A 50 0.29 4.78 -27.33
N ARG A 51 -0.70 4.79 -26.44
CA ARG A 51 -1.62 3.69 -26.21
C ARG A 51 -3.03 4.13 -25.84
N LYS A 52 -3.97 3.21 -26.06
CA LYS A 52 -5.35 3.37 -25.66
C LYS A 52 -5.58 2.81 -24.26
N LEU A 53 -5.74 3.71 -23.29
CA LEU A 53 -6.13 3.37 -21.92
C LEU A 53 -7.65 3.41 -21.77
N TRP A 54 -8.15 2.89 -20.64
CA TRP A 54 -9.58 2.83 -20.34
C TRP A 54 -10.31 4.18 -20.40
N TYR A 55 -9.65 5.27 -20.00
CA TYR A 55 -10.23 6.61 -19.96
C TYR A 55 -9.53 7.62 -20.88
N VAL A 56 -8.37 7.27 -21.43
CA VAL A 56 -7.50 8.20 -22.16
C VAL A 56 -6.90 7.48 -23.35
N ASP A 57 -7.07 8.03 -24.54
CA ASP A 57 -6.35 7.56 -25.72
C ASP A 57 -5.14 8.47 -25.95
N THR A 58 -3.94 7.99 -25.66
CA THR A 58 -2.72 8.81 -25.76
C THR A 58 -2.19 8.93 -27.20
N HIS A 59 -2.80 8.24 -28.17
CA HIS A 59 -2.49 8.45 -29.60
C HIS A 59 -2.77 9.89 -30.05
N GLN A 60 -3.74 10.56 -29.42
CA GLN A 60 -4.03 11.98 -29.71
C GLN A 60 -2.86 12.93 -29.38
N HIS A 61 -1.89 12.49 -28.59
CA HIS A 61 -0.74 13.28 -28.15
C HIS A 61 0.55 13.02 -28.95
N ILE A 62 0.50 12.19 -30.00
CA ILE A 62 1.69 11.82 -30.78
C ILE A 62 2.39 13.05 -31.38
N LEU A 63 1.65 13.96 -32.01
CA LEU A 63 2.24 15.17 -32.61
C LEU A 63 2.91 16.07 -31.57
N GLU A 64 2.30 16.18 -30.38
CA GLU A 64 2.88 16.93 -29.27
C GLU A 64 4.17 16.27 -28.75
N ALA A 65 4.20 14.94 -28.64
CA ALA A 65 5.39 14.20 -28.24
C ALA A 65 6.55 14.42 -29.22
N ILE A 66 6.27 14.42 -30.53
CA ILE A 66 7.25 14.71 -31.59
C ILE A 66 7.78 16.14 -31.43
N GLN A 67 6.90 17.12 -31.22
CA GLN A 67 7.29 18.52 -30.99
C GLN A 67 8.14 18.70 -29.72
N LYS A 68 7.87 17.92 -28.67
CA LYS A 68 8.66 17.89 -27.43
C LYS A 68 10.03 17.19 -27.58
N GLY A 69 10.29 16.54 -28.72
CA GLY A 69 11.58 15.95 -29.05
C GLY A 69 11.66 14.43 -28.93
N ALA A 70 10.53 13.73 -28.92
CA ALA A 70 10.53 12.27 -29.02
C ALA A 70 11.30 11.84 -30.29
N VAL A 71 12.24 10.91 -30.14
CA VAL A 71 13.07 10.43 -31.27
C VAL A 71 12.43 9.27 -32.01
N ALA A 72 11.43 8.62 -31.42
CA ALA A 72 10.62 7.57 -32.02
C ALA A 72 9.28 7.45 -31.27
N ILE A 73 8.26 6.91 -31.94
CA ILE A 73 6.93 6.69 -31.39
C ILE A 73 6.56 5.21 -31.57
N LEU A 74 6.18 4.55 -30.46
CA LEU A 74 5.54 3.24 -30.49
C LEU A 74 4.02 3.41 -30.32
N ILE A 75 3.26 2.66 -31.10
CA ILE A 75 1.79 2.69 -31.07
C ILE A 75 1.23 1.27 -31.03
N SER A 76 -0.04 1.15 -30.62
CA SER A 76 -0.76 -0.12 -30.59
C SER A 76 -2.00 -0.19 -31.48
N ASP A 77 -2.46 0.95 -32.00
CA ASP A 77 -3.65 1.00 -32.85
C ASP A 77 -3.39 1.86 -34.09
N ARG A 78 -3.27 1.19 -35.25
CA ARG A 78 -3.10 1.83 -36.56
C ARG A 78 -4.26 2.80 -36.88
N SER A 79 -5.47 2.54 -36.38
CA SER A 79 -6.66 3.34 -36.69
C SER A 79 -6.59 4.77 -36.16
N GLN A 80 -5.70 5.03 -35.20
CA GLN A 80 -5.54 6.35 -34.57
C GLN A 80 -4.48 7.24 -35.25
N ILE A 81 -3.95 6.82 -36.40
CA ILE A 81 -2.82 7.51 -37.06
C ILE A 81 -3.30 8.34 -38.26
N SER A 82 -3.04 9.65 -38.20
CA SER A 82 -3.33 10.60 -39.27
C SER A 82 -2.21 10.60 -40.34
N GLN A 83 -2.53 11.12 -41.53
CA GLN A 83 -1.51 11.32 -42.59
C GLN A 83 -0.38 12.25 -42.16
N GLU A 84 -0.68 13.24 -41.31
CA GLU A 84 0.32 14.14 -40.75
C GLU A 84 1.37 13.38 -39.92
N ILE A 85 0.94 12.44 -39.07
CA ILE A 85 1.84 11.59 -38.29
C ILE A 85 2.68 10.69 -39.21
N LEU A 86 2.11 10.16 -40.29
CA LEU A 86 2.86 9.33 -41.26
C LEU A 86 3.94 10.10 -42.02
N THR A 87 3.82 11.43 -42.12
CA THR A 87 4.84 12.29 -42.73
C THR A 87 5.91 12.78 -41.75
N ALA A 88 5.84 12.39 -40.47
CA ALA A 88 6.82 12.79 -39.47
C ALA A 88 8.23 12.25 -39.79
N GLU A 89 9.26 13.00 -39.41
CA GLU A 89 10.67 12.61 -39.62
C GLU A 89 11.19 11.59 -38.59
N VAL A 90 10.40 11.29 -37.55
CA VAL A 90 10.74 10.29 -36.53
C VAL A 90 10.08 8.94 -36.84
N PRO A 91 10.68 7.80 -36.49
CA PRO A 91 10.07 6.51 -36.75
C PRO A 91 8.77 6.31 -35.97
N ILE A 92 7.71 5.90 -36.68
CA ILE A 92 6.41 5.52 -36.12
C ILE A 92 6.26 4.01 -36.27
N ILE A 93 6.17 3.30 -35.15
CA ILE A 93 6.27 1.84 -35.09
C ILE A 93 4.98 1.27 -34.50
N LEU A 94 4.30 0.43 -35.27
CA LEU A 94 3.15 -0.32 -34.83
C LEU A 94 3.58 -1.65 -34.22
N LEU A 95 3.12 -1.94 -33.00
CA LEU A 95 3.25 -3.24 -32.36
C LEU A 95 1.99 -4.08 -32.61
N GLU A 96 2.13 -5.32 -33.08
CA GLU A 96 0.98 -6.22 -33.29
C GLU A 96 0.30 -6.62 -31.97
N HIS A 97 1.09 -6.70 -30.88
CA HIS A 97 0.61 -7.02 -29.53
C HIS A 97 1.28 -6.11 -28.49
N GLU A 98 0.56 -5.10 -28.01
CA GLU A 98 1.15 -4.01 -27.22
C GLU A 98 1.73 -4.47 -25.87
N ASP A 99 0.90 -5.06 -25.00
CA ASP A 99 1.22 -5.25 -23.58
C ASP A 99 2.44 -6.14 -23.30
N PRO A 100 2.62 -7.31 -23.94
CA PRO A 100 3.83 -8.11 -23.75
C PRO A 100 5.07 -7.46 -24.39
N SER A 101 4.91 -6.75 -25.51
CA SER A 101 6.01 -6.13 -26.26
C SER A 101 6.62 -4.95 -25.50
N LEU A 102 5.80 -3.97 -25.12
CA LEU A 102 5.63 -3.64 -23.72
C LEU A 102 6.83 -3.81 -22.76
N GLY A 103 6.61 -4.77 -21.87
CA GLY A 103 7.58 -5.14 -20.85
C GLY A 103 8.90 -5.66 -21.38
N LEU A 104 8.94 -6.27 -22.58
CA LEU A 104 10.18 -6.75 -23.18
C LEU A 104 11.07 -5.59 -23.69
N ILE A 105 10.47 -4.57 -24.30
CA ILE A 105 11.16 -3.34 -24.72
C ILE A 105 11.72 -2.63 -23.49
N CYS A 106 10.89 -2.46 -22.46
CA CYS A 106 11.33 -1.85 -21.19
C CYS A 106 12.45 -2.67 -20.54
N ALA A 107 12.33 -4.00 -20.49
CA ALA A 107 13.36 -4.87 -19.95
C ALA A 107 14.69 -4.69 -20.69
N ARG A 108 14.68 -4.63 -22.03
CA ARG A 108 15.89 -4.40 -22.84
C ARG A 108 16.48 -3.01 -22.60
N PHE A 109 15.64 -1.98 -22.59
CA PHE A 109 16.08 -0.61 -22.37
C PHE A 109 16.80 -0.48 -21.01
N TYR A 110 16.20 -1.00 -19.94
CA TYR A 110 16.78 -0.99 -18.59
C TYR A 110 17.80 -2.11 -18.34
N GLU A 111 18.35 -2.73 -19.37
CA GLU A 111 19.44 -3.72 -19.28
C GLU A 111 19.08 -5.00 -18.48
N GLN A 112 17.84 -5.44 -18.63
CA GLN A 112 17.26 -6.68 -18.10
C GLN A 112 17.49 -6.85 -16.59
N PRO A 113 17.07 -5.90 -15.74
CA PRO A 113 17.40 -5.90 -14.32
C PRO A 113 16.84 -7.14 -13.60
N CYS A 114 15.70 -7.67 -14.06
CA CYS A 114 15.07 -8.87 -13.50
C CYS A 114 15.85 -10.17 -13.78
N THR A 115 16.81 -10.18 -14.72
CA THR A 115 17.72 -11.33 -14.91
C THR A 115 18.89 -11.31 -13.92
N GLN A 116 19.23 -10.12 -13.40
CA GLN A 116 20.36 -9.89 -12.49
C GLN A 116 19.94 -9.91 -11.02
N LEU A 117 18.65 -9.69 -10.73
CA LEU A 117 18.05 -9.79 -9.41
C LEU A 117 17.45 -11.18 -9.17
N LYS A 118 17.45 -11.62 -7.90
CA LYS A 118 16.54 -12.68 -7.45
C LYS A 118 15.12 -12.11 -7.36
N VAL A 119 14.19 -12.60 -8.18
CA VAL A 119 12.84 -12.03 -8.29
C VAL A 119 11.81 -12.99 -7.70
N TYR A 120 10.98 -12.46 -6.80
CA TYR A 120 9.95 -13.21 -6.10
C TYR A 120 8.58 -12.58 -6.38
N GLY A 121 7.61 -13.39 -6.79
CA GLY A 121 6.25 -12.93 -7.10
C GLY A 121 5.18 -13.64 -6.27
N VAL A 122 4.24 -12.92 -5.67
CA VAL A 122 3.11 -13.55 -4.95
C VAL A 122 1.78 -13.11 -5.53
N THR A 123 0.93 -14.09 -5.84
CA THR A 123 -0.47 -13.86 -6.21
C THR A 123 -1.46 -14.55 -5.27
N GLY A 124 -2.72 -14.18 -5.41
CA GLY A 124 -3.84 -14.68 -4.60
C GLY A 124 -4.91 -13.61 -4.42
N THR A 125 -6.09 -13.99 -3.91
CA THR A 125 -7.15 -13.05 -3.55
C THR A 125 -6.71 -12.25 -2.32
N ASN A 126 -6.40 -12.93 -1.22
CA ASN A 126 -5.96 -12.33 0.04
C ASN A 126 -4.50 -12.72 0.36
N GLY A 127 -3.80 -11.94 1.18
CA GLY A 127 -2.49 -12.34 1.74
C GLY A 127 -1.23 -11.99 0.92
N LYS A 128 -1.36 -11.44 -0.29
CA LYS A 128 -0.20 -11.03 -1.13
C LYS A 128 0.76 -10.08 -0.39
N THR A 129 0.25 -8.96 0.10
CA THR A 129 1.03 -7.97 0.86
C THR A 129 1.70 -8.61 2.08
N SER A 130 0.98 -9.47 2.80
CA SER A 130 1.53 -10.14 3.99
C SER A 130 2.66 -11.11 3.65
N ALA A 131 2.46 -11.95 2.63
CA ALA A 131 3.49 -12.89 2.17
C ALA A 131 4.73 -12.16 1.64
N ILE A 132 4.57 -11.08 0.86
CA ILE A 132 5.71 -10.26 0.39
C ILE A 132 6.41 -9.53 1.55
N THR A 133 5.66 -9.08 2.55
CA THR A 133 6.26 -8.44 3.75
C THR A 133 7.10 -9.44 4.52
N TYR A 134 6.56 -10.63 4.83
CA TYR A 134 7.34 -11.69 5.49
C TYR A 134 8.53 -12.12 4.64
N LEU A 135 8.36 -12.28 3.33
CA LEU A 135 9.47 -12.64 2.45
C LEU A 135 10.58 -11.58 2.48
N SER A 136 10.22 -10.30 2.48
CA SER A 136 11.18 -9.19 2.60
C SER A 136 11.90 -9.21 3.94
N GLU A 137 11.19 -9.46 5.06
CA GLU A 137 11.79 -9.57 6.39
C GLU A 137 12.76 -10.76 6.47
N LEU A 138 12.33 -11.94 6.01
CA LEU A 138 13.13 -13.16 5.97
C LEU A 138 14.41 -12.95 5.14
N LEU A 139 14.30 -12.44 3.92
CA LEU A 139 15.44 -12.16 3.05
C LEU A 139 16.39 -11.12 3.66
N THR A 140 15.87 -10.05 4.26
CA THR A 140 16.68 -9.03 4.93
C THR A 140 17.45 -9.62 6.11
N ALA A 141 16.83 -10.49 6.89
CA ALA A 141 17.49 -11.21 7.99
C ALA A 141 18.59 -12.17 7.52
N LEU A 142 18.53 -12.61 6.26
CA LEU A 142 19.57 -13.40 5.60
C LEU A 142 20.64 -12.52 4.92
N GLY A 143 20.58 -11.19 5.09
CA GLY A 143 21.56 -10.25 4.54
C GLY A 143 21.28 -9.80 3.10
N GLU A 144 20.14 -10.16 2.52
CA GLU A 144 19.75 -9.72 1.19
C GLU A 144 19.24 -8.27 1.21
N ARG A 145 19.54 -7.52 0.14
CA ARG A 145 19.07 -6.14 -0.06
C ARG A 145 17.83 -6.18 -0.94
N VAL A 146 16.65 -6.13 -0.32
CA VAL A 146 15.38 -6.42 -0.98
C VAL A 146 14.63 -5.15 -1.39
N ALA A 147 14.39 -5.00 -2.69
CA ALA A 147 13.43 -4.06 -3.24
C ALA A 147 12.02 -4.66 -3.21
N VAL A 148 11.00 -3.85 -2.90
CA VAL A 148 9.61 -4.31 -2.81
C VAL A 148 8.69 -3.46 -3.68
N ILE A 149 7.81 -4.12 -4.43
CA ILE A 149 6.70 -3.49 -5.17
C ILE A 149 5.40 -4.09 -4.65
N GLY A 150 4.52 -3.28 -4.06
CA GLY A 150 3.25 -3.78 -3.55
C GLY A 150 2.20 -2.69 -3.34
N THR A 151 1.09 -3.06 -2.70
CA THR A 151 -0.05 -2.15 -2.47
C THR A 151 0.28 -0.95 -1.60
N VAL A 152 1.21 -1.12 -0.64
CA VAL A 152 1.56 -0.06 0.31
C VAL A 152 2.42 1.00 -0.35
N GLU A 153 3.52 0.57 -0.98
CA GLU A 153 4.54 1.45 -1.56
C GLU A 153 5.47 0.63 -2.47
N TYR A 154 6.23 1.33 -3.32
CA TYR A 154 7.43 0.77 -3.94
C TYR A 154 8.65 1.26 -3.19
N ARG A 155 9.44 0.33 -2.64
CA ARG A 155 10.44 0.66 -1.64
C ARG A 155 11.77 -0.05 -1.86
N PHE A 156 12.85 0.71 -1.73
CA PHE A 156 14.21 0.19 -1.58
C PHE A 156 15.06 1.21 -0.84
N GLU A 157 15.72 0.81 0.26
CA GLU A 157 16.54 1.70 1.10
C GLU A 157 15.75 2.95 1.56
N HIS A 158 16.20 4.15 1.22
CA HIS A 158 15.54 5.43 1.50
C HIS A 158 14.54 5.84 0.40
N ARG A 159 14.52 5.14 -0.75
CA ARG A 159 13.56 5.43 -1.82
C ARG A 159 12.21 4.80 -1.50
N ARG A 160 11.18 5.64 -1.58
CA ARG A 160 9.77 5.30 -1.37
C ARG A 160 8.95 6.00 -2.43
N LEU A 161 8.23 5.24 -3.25
CA LEU A 161 7.26 5.75 -4.20
C LEU A 161 5.86 5.34 -3.74
N VAL A 162 4.93 6.29 -3.79
CA VAL A 162 3.52 6.00 -3.51
C VAL A 162 3.00 5.04 -4.57
N ALA A 163 2.46 3.90 -4.13
CA ALA A 163 1.90 2.92 -5.04
C ALA A 163 0.61 3.47 -5.67
N ALA A 164 0.60 3.64 -6.99
CA ALA A 164 -0.64 3.91 -7.74
C ALA A 164 -1.46 2.62 -7.94
N ASN A 165 -0.80 1.47 -8.02
CA ASN A 165 -1.38 0.15 -8.25
C ASN A 165 -0.65 -0.89 -7.40
N THR A 166 -1.31 -2.01 -7.06
CA THR A 166 -0.63 -3.16 -6.42
C THR A 166 0.55 -3.66 -7.26
N THR A 167 0.35 -3.69 -8.59
CA THR A 167 1.38 -4.03 -9.57
C THR A 167 1.34 -2.94 -10.65
N PRO A 168 2.39 -2.10 -10.78
CA PRO A 168 2.43 -1.04 -11.78
C PRO A 168 2.68 -1.59 -13.19
N ASP A 169 2.63 -0.71 -14.19
CA ASP A 169 2.97 -1.07 -15.57
C ASP A 169 4.43 -1.51 -15.72
N ALA A 170 4.71 -2.27 -16.77
CA ALA A 170 6.01 -2.89 -16.99
C ALA A 170 7.17 -1.87 -17.02
N LEU A 171 6.93 -0.69 -17.61
CA LEU A 171 7.88 0.43 -17.60
C LEU A 171 8.33 0.77 -16.16
N VAL A 172 7.39 0.97 -15.26
CA VAL A 172 7.67 1.33 -13.86
C VAL A 172 8.38 0.20 -13.14
N ILE A 173 7.99 -1.06 -13.38
CA ILE A 173 8.66 -2.23 -12.78
C ILE A 173 10.12 -2.28 -13.22
N GLN A 174 10.40 -2.21 -14.52
CA GLN A 174 11.77 -2.33 -15.05
C GLN A 174 12.63 -1.13 -14.63
N ARG A 175 12.08 0.09 -14.70
CA ARG A 175 12.74 1.32 -14.24
C ARG A 175 13.10 1.24 -12.75
N PHE A 176 12.15 0.83 -11.92
CA PHE A 176 12.38 0.68 -10.48
C PHE A 176 13.38 -0.44 -10.16
N ALA A 177 13.28 -1.59 -10.82
CA ALA A 177 14.20 -2.70 -10.64
C ALA A 177 15.64 -2.33 -11.01
N ARG A 178 15.85 -1.60 -12.12
CA ARG A 178 17.16 -1.07 -12.51
C ARG A 178 17.71 -0.09 -11.50
N GLN A 179 16.90 0.86 -11.04
CA GLN A 179 17.32 1.81 -10.00
C GLN A 179 17.68 1.12 -8.69
N ALA A 180 16.91 0.12 -8.28
CA ALA A 180 17.22 -0.66 -7.09
C ALA A 180 18.52 -1.44 -7.25
N LEU A 181 18.72 -2.09 -8.40
CA LEU A 181 19.94 -2.83 -8.72
C LEU A 181 21.17 -1.92 -8.76
N ASP A 182 21.09 -0.71 -9.33
CA ASP A 182 22.17 0.31 -9.29
C ASP A 182 22.56 0.69 -7.86
N LEU A 183 21.58 0.69 -6.96
CA LEU A 183 21.77 0.96 -5.53
C LEU A 183 22.13 -0.31 -4.73
N GLY A 184 22.47 -1.40 -5.43
CA GLY A 184 22.94 -2.65 -4.84
C GLY A 184 21.85 -3.55 -4.30
N ALA A 185 20.61 -3.47 -4.79
CA ALA A 185 19.61 -4.49 -4.51
C ALA A 185 20.08 -5.85 -5.03
N THR A 186 19.82 -6.90 -4.26
CA THR A 186 20.11 -8.29 -4.63
C THR A 186 18.83 -9.08 -4.94
N ALA A 187 17.69 -8.59 -4.44
CA ALA A 187 16.39 -9.22 -4.65
C ALA A 187 15.28 -8.19 -4.93
N LEU A 188 14.27 -8.62 -5.66
CA LEU A 188 13.02 -7.90 -5.90
C LEU A 188 11.84 -8.79 -5.48
N ALA A 189 11.03 -8.34 -4.53
CA ALA A 189 9.80 -9.01 -4.12
C ALA A 189 8.59 -8.18 -4.58
N LEU A 190 7.68 -8.79 -5.34
CA LEU A 190 6.55 -8.08 -5.93
C LEU A 190 5.20 -8.76 -5.72
N GLU A 191 4.20 -7.96 -5.36
CA GLU A 191 2.81 -8.40 -5.39
C GLU A 191 2.33 -8.48 -6.84
N VAL A 192 1.86 -9.65 -7.27
CA VAL A 192 1.37 -9.90 -8.62
C VAL A 192 -0.15 -9.99 -8.61
N SER A 193 -0.83 -8.89 -8.96
CA SER A 193 -2.29 -8.85 -9.07
C SER A 193 -2.78 -9.60 -10.33
N SER A 194 -4.02 -10.09 -10.31
CA SER A 194 -4.62 -10.72 -11.50
C SER A 194 -4.75 -9.75 -12.68
N HIS A 195 -4.99 -8.47 -12.40
CA HIS A 195 -5.02 -7.42 -13.42
C HIS A 195 -3.66 -7.30 -14.11
N ALA A 196 -2.56 -7.31 -13.34
CA ALA A 196 -1.22 -7.27 -13.91
C ALA A 196 -0.91 -8.46 -14.81
N LEU A 197 -1.43 -9.64 -14.44
CA LEU A 197 -1.29 -10.85 -15.25
C LEU A 197 -2.13 -10.77 -16.52
N SER A 198 -3.38 -10.31 -16.45
CA SER A 198 -4.25 -10.15 -17.62
C SER A 198 -3.77 -9.07 -18.59
N LEU A 199 -3.14 -8.02 -18.08
CA LEU A 199 -2.62 -6.88 -18.85
C LEU A 199 -1.11 -6.98 -19.11
N ASP A 200 -0.52 -8.17 -18.91
CA ASP A 200 0.89 -8.45 -19.17
C ASP A 200 1.91 -7.44 -18.58
N ARG A 201 1.55 -6.77 -17.48
CA ARG A 201 2.40 -5.76 -16.81
C ARG A 201 3.70 -6.34 -16.26
N VAL A 202 3.74 -7.65 -16.05
CA VAL A 202 4.94 -8.37 -15.60
C VAL A 202 5.67 -9.07 -16.75
N ALA A 203 5.36 -8.75 -18.00
CA ALA A 203 6.19 -9.14 -19.14
C ALA A 203 7.62 -8.60 -18.98
N GLY A 204 8.61 -9.43 -19.32
CA GLY A 204 10.03 -9.12 -19.07
C GLY A 204 10.47 -9.22 -17.59
N VAL A 205 9.58 -9.65 -16.68
CA VAL A 205 9.94 -10.00 -15.30
C VAL A 205 10.16 -11.51 -15.22
N TYR A 206 11.36 -11.91 -14.79
CA TYR A 206 11.77 -13.32 -14.74
C TYR A 206 11.90 -13.76 -13.28
N PHE A 207 11.02 -14.66 -12.84
CA PHE A 207 10.88 -15.07 -11.45
C PHE A 207 11.82 -16.22 -11.09
N ASP A 208 12.42 -16.14 -9.91
CA ASP A 208 13.12 -17.25 -9.25
C ASP A 208 12.19 -18.05 -8.35
N ALA A 209 11.19 -17.40 -7.76
CA ALA A 209 10.13 -18.09 -7.04
C ALA A 209 8.79 -17.38 -7.14
N VAL A 210 7.71 -18.15 -7.23
CA VAL A 210 6.33 -17.65 -7.19
C VAL A 210 5.51 -18.30 -6.08
N GLY A 211 4.67 -17.52 -5.41
CA GLY A 211 3.82 -17.95 -4.31
C GLY A 211 2.34 -17.74 -4.60
N PHE A 212 1.50 -18.69 -4.18
CA PHE A 212 0.04 -18.57 -4.21
C PHE A 212 -0.53 -18.68 -2.79
N THR A 213 -1.27 -17.66 -2.38
CA THR A 213 -1.81 -17.57 -1.01
C THR A 213 -3.23 -18.11 -0.90
N SER A 214 -4.19 -17.60 -1.70
CA SER A 214 -5.59 -18.03 -1.63
C SER A 214 -6.38 -17.68 -2.88
N PHE A 215 -7.56 -18.29 -3.03
CA PHE A 215 -8.57 -17.93 -4.02
C PHE A 215 -9.94 -17.72 -3.37
N GLY A 216 -10.71 -16.75 -3.88
CA GLY A 216 -12.01 -16.33 -3.35
C GLY A 216 -12.61 -15.23 -4.22
N ARG A 217 -13.92 -14.98 -4.12
CA ARG A 217 -14.65 -14.04 -5.00
C ARG A 217 -14.16 -12.60 -4.82
N ASP A 218 -13.59 -12.04 -5.88
CA ASP A 218 -13.16 -10.64 -6.00
C ASP A 218 -12.97 -10.29 -7.48
N HIS A 219 -12.89 -8.99 -7.81
CA HIS A 219 -12.54 -8.46 -9.13
C HIS A 219 -13.39 -8.95 -10.32
N LEU A 220 -14.63 -9.38 -10.08
CA LEU A 220 -15.52 -9.87 -11.16
C LEU A 220 -15.99 -8.74 -12.09
N ASP A 221 -15.91 -7.49 -11.64
CA ASP A 221 -16.10 -6.30 -12.45
C ASP A 221 -15.11 -6.21 -13.63
N PHE A 222 -13.91 -6.78 -13.48
CA PHE A 222 -12.90 -6.84 -14.53
C PHE A 222 -12.87 -8.20 -15.24
N HIS A 223 -12.85 -9.30 -14.47
CA HIS A 223 -12.67 -10.66 -15.04
C HIS A 223 -13.97 -11.27 -15.59
N GLY A 224 -15.13 -10.70 -15.28
CA GLY A 224 -16.45 -11.21 -15.66
C GLY A 224 -16.90 -12.43 -14.85
N ASN A 225 -16.04 -13.43 -14.69
CA ASN A 225 -16.35 -14.64 -13.92
C ASN A 225 -15.15 -15.21 -13.13
N LEU A 226 -15.42 -16.18 -12.25
CA LEU A 226 -14.40 -16.78 -11.38
C LEU A 226 -13.40 -17.66 -12.14
N GLU A 227 -13.78 -18.25 -13.26
CA GLU A 227 -12.89 -19.09 -14.06
C GLU A 227 -11.82 -18.25 -14.74
N GLU A 228 -12.20 -17.16 -15.38
CA GLU A 228 -11.26 -16.18 -15.96
C GLU A 228 -10.35 -15.57 -14.89
N TYR A 229 -10.89 -15.22 -13.72
CA TYR A 229 -10.09 -14.74 -12.61
C TYR A 229 -9.06 -15.78 -12.12
N ARG A 230 -9.44 -17.06 -12.09
CA ARG A 230 -8.54 -18.17 -11.76
C ARG A 230 -7.48 -18.37 -12.84
N ASN A 231 -7.87 -18.28 -14.11
CA ASN A 231 -6.96 -18.42 -15.25
C ASN A 231 -5.92 -17.31 -15.30
N ALA A 232 -6.34 -16.06 -15.06
CA ALA A 232 -5.43 -14.92 -14.95
C ALA A 232 -4.33 -15.16 -13.90
N LYS A 233 -4.68 -15.61 -12.68
CA LYS A 233 -3.68 -15.96 -11.66
C LYS A 233 -2.80 -17.15 -12.07
N GLY A 234 -3.41 -18.14 -12.73
CA GLY A 234 -2.72 -19.31 -13.23
C GLY A 234 -1.58 -18.99 -14.20
N ARG A 235 -1.67 -17.89 -14.96
CA ARG A 235 -0.60 -17.43 -15.87
C ARG A 235 0.74 -17.22 -15.14
N LEU A 236 0.73 -16.78 -13.88
CA LEU A 236 1.96 -16.64 -13.08
C LEU A 236 2.67 -17.98 -12.90
N PHE A 237 1.92 -19.06 -12.77
CA PHE A 237 2.44 -20.42 -12.57
C PHE A 237 2.73 -21.14 -13.88
N SER A 238 2.15 -20.71 -15.01
CA SER A 238 2.41 -21.28 -16.34
C SER A 238 3.38 -20.41 -17.15
N ASP A 239 2.85 -19.37 -17.80
CA ASP A 239 3.48 -18.64 -18.89
C ASP A 239 4.72 -17.89 -18.40
N PHE A 240 4.58 -17.19 -17.26
CA PHE A 240 5.68 -16.38 -16.70
C PHE A 240 6.80 -17.24 -16.10
N LEU A 241 6.49 -18.43 -15.55
CA LEU A 241 7.54 -19.38 -15.16
C LEU A 241 8.23 -20.00 -16.37
N LEU A 242 7.49 -20.26 -17.46
CA LEU A 242 8.09 -20.73 -18.70
C LEU A 242 9.05 -19.67 -19.28
N SER A 243 8.66 -18.40 -19.28
CA SER A 243 9.56 -17.30 -19.69
C SER A 243 10.79 -17.20 -18.81
N SER A 244 10.66 -17.45 -17.50
CA SER A 244 11.80 -17.47 -16.57
C SER A 244 12.79 -18.60 -16.89
N ILE A 245 12.28 -19.80 -17.24
CA ILE A 245 13.09 -20.94 -17.69
C ILE A 245 13.81 -20.61 -19.01
N GLN A 246 13.14 -19.94 -19.94
CA GLN A 246 13.75 -19.54 -21.22
C GLN A 246 14.90 -18.55 -21.04
N GLN A 247 14.91 -17.77 -19.95
CA GLN A 247 16.03 -16.92 -19.54
C GLN A 247 17.07 -17.63 -18.68
N GLY A 248 17.00 -18.96 -18.58
CA GLY A 248 17.98 -19.77 -17.86
C GLY A 248 17.77 -19.86 -16.34
N LYS A 249 16.65 -19.34 -15.80
CA LYS A 249 16.32 -19.53 -14.38
C LYS A 249 15.79 -20.94 -14.11
N THR A 250 15.94 -21.38 -12.87
CA THR A 250 15.38 -22.64 -12.33
C THR A 250 14.31 -22.32 -11.29
N PRO A 251 13.10 -21.89 -11.71
CA PRO A 251 12.15 -21.32 -10.77
C PRO A 251 11.51 -22.34 -9.83
N LEU A 252 11.05 -21.83 -8.70
CA LEU A 252 10.27 -22.53 -7.69
C LEU A 252 8.82 -22.02 -7.64
N ALA A 253 7.86 -22.91 -7.46
CA ALA A 253 6.46 -22.58 -7.24
C ALA A 253 5.99 -23.08 -5.87
N VAL A 254 5.33 -22.21 -5.11
CA VAL A 254 4.92 -22.45 -3.72
C VAL A 254 3.44 -22.19 -3.56
N ALA A 255 2.71 -23.12 -2.95
CA ALA A 255 1.30 -22.92 -2.61
C ALA A 255 0.91 -23.73 -1.36
N HIS A 256 -0.26 -23.44 -0.80
CA HIS A 256 -0.82 -24.27 0.25
C HIS A 256 -1.23 -25.65 -0.27
N ASN A 257 -1.17 -26.65 0.62
CA ASN A 257 -1.56 -28.02 0.32
C ASN A 257 -3.09 -28.25 0.35
N ASP A 258 -3.86 -27.28 -0.16
CA ASP A 258 -5.31 -27.33 -0.32
C ASP A 258 -5.72 -27.53 -1.79
N SER A 259 -7.01 -27.60 -2.08
CA SER A 259 -7.50 -27.86 -3.44
C SER A 259 -7.09 -26.77 -4.45
N GLU A 260 -7.13 -25.50 -4.04
CA GLU A 260 -6.80 -24.39 -4.94
C GLU A 260 -5.29 -24.29 -5.14
N GLY A 261 -4.50 -24.44 -4.08
CA GLY A 261 -3.05 -24.44 -4.14
C GLY A 261 -2.49 -25.61 -4.95
N ARG A 262 -3.03 -26.83 -4.78
CA ARG A 262 -2.69 -27.97 -5.64
C ARG A 262 -3.07 -27.71 -7.10
N GLY A 263 -4.24 -27.09 -7.34
CA GLY A 263 -4.69 -26.69 -8.67
C GLY A 263 -3.74 -25.68 -9.35
N MET A 264 -3.20 -24.73 -8.60
CA MET A 264 -2.21 -23.76 -9.10
C MET A 264 -0.86 -24.43 -9.41
N LEU A 265 -0.34 -25.25 -8.49
CA LEU A 265 0.93 -25.95 -8.70
C LEU A 265 0.87 -26.94 -9.86
N ALA A 266 -0.30 -27.52 -10.14
CA ALA A 266 -0.50 -28.39 -11.30
C ALA A 266 -0.32 -27.67 -12.65
N ARG A 267 -0.51 -26.35 -12.71
CA ARG A 267 -0.31 -25.52 -13.92
C ARG A 267 1.16 -25.30 -14.27
N THR A 268 2.08 -25.64 -13.36
CA THR A 268 3.51 -25.33 -13.55
C THR A 268 4.18 -26.21 -14.60
N PRO A 269 5.09 -25.66 -15.43
CA PRO A 269 5.90 -26.45 -16.36
C PRO A 269 6.65 -27.59 -15.65
N LYS A 270 6.92 -28.69 -16.37
CA LYS A 270 7.56 -29.90 -15.79
C LYS A 270 8.92 -29.64 -15.10
N LYS A 271 9.66 -28.60 -15.52
CA LYS A 271 10.99 -28.26 -14.99
C LYS A 271 10.94 -27.37 -13.73
N VAL A 272 9.75 -27.00 -13.25
CA VAL A 272 9.58 -26.13 -12.08
C VAL A 272 9.55 -26.96 -10.80
N HIS A 273 10.34 -26.57 -9.81
CA HIS A 273 10.29 -27.17 -8.47
C HIS A 273 9.02 -26.72 -7.74
N ARG A 274 8.37 -27.63 -6.99
CA ARG A 274 7.11 -27.36 -6.30
C ARG A 274 7.28 -27.50 -4.79
N VAL A 275 6.66 -26.61 -4.02
CA VAL A 275 6.65 -26.65 -2.55
C VAL A 275 5.20 -26.55 -2.07
N TYR A 276 4.80 -27.49 -1.23
CA TYR A 276 3.45 -27.54 -0.66
C TYR A 276 3.52 -27.14 0.81
N CYS A 277 2.83 -26.07 1.19
CA CYS A 277 2.84 -25.57 2.55
C CYS A 277 1.58 -25.98 3.31
N GLN A 278 1.71 -26.39 4.56
CA GLN A 278 0.58 -26.77 5.40
C GLN A 278 0.66 -26.11 6.77
N VAL A 279 -0.47 -25.57 7.22
CA VAL A 279 -0.61 -24.98 8.56
C VAL A 279 -1.71 -25.73 9.30
N GLN A 280 -1.42 -26.18 10.52
CA GLN A 280 -2.39 -26.80 11.42
C GLN A 280 -2.54 -25.92 12.65
N ALA A 281 -3.73 -25.37 12.88
CA ALA A 281 -4.02 -24.63 14.10
C ALA A 281 -4.37 -25.62 15.23
N HIS A 282 -3.75 -25.46 16.40
CA HIS A 282 -4.21 -26.12 17.62
C HIS A 282 -4.98 -25.08 18.45
N SER A 283 -6.31 -25.21 18.48
CA SER A 283 -7.14 -24.47 19.43
C SER A 283 -7.09 -25.19 20.78
N ASP A 284 -6.55 -24.56 21.81
CA ASP A 284 -6.54 -25.09 23.19
C ASP A 284 -7.95 -25.15 23.85
N GLN A 285 -9.02 -24.94 23.08
CA GLN A 285 -10.41 -25.05 23.54
C GLN A 285 -11.26 -25.91 22.60
N ILE A 286 -11.16 -27.25 22.74
CA ILE A 286 -12.29 -28.15 22.47
C ILE A 286 -12.46 -29.07 23.68
N LYS A 287 -13.15 -28.55 24.70
CA LYS A 287 -13.85 -29.37 25.70
C LYS A 287 -15.36 -29.20 25.53
N SER A 288 -15.92 -29.61 24.39
CA SER A 288 -17.33 -30.03 24.29
C SER A 288 -17.66 -30.56 22.89
N HIS A 289 -18.01 -31.84 22.85
CA HIS A 289 -18.92 -32.50 21.91
C HIS A 289 -18.90 -32.10 20.43
N HIS A 290 -17.87 -32.54 19.70
CA HIS A 290 -18.02 -33.38 18.50
C HIS A 290 -16.61 -33.86 18.10
N ARG A 291 -16.26 -35.09 18.49
CA ARG A 291 -15.14 -35.80 17.86
C ARG A 291 -15.55 -36.12 16.43
N ALA A 292 -15.29 -35.21 15.50
CA ALA A 292 -15.00 -35.63 14.14
C ALA A 292 -13.61 -36.28 14.21
N SER A 293 -13.60 -37.61 14.30
CA SER A 293 -12.40 -38.41 14.16
C SER A 293 -11.72 -38.04 12.85
N VAL A 294 -10.62 -37.27 12.92
CA VAL A 294 -9.68 -37.18 11.81
C VAL A 294 -9.13 -38.59 11.64
N ASP A 295 -9.55 -39.20 10.54
CA ASP A 295 -9.21 -40.56 10.14
C ASP A 295 -7.69 -40.62 9.89
N LEU A 296 -6.94 -41.03 10.91
CA LEU A 296 -5.48 -41.13 10.90
C LEU A 296 -5.00 -42.07 9.79
N GLU A 297 -5.84 -43.00 9.33
CA GLU A 297 -5.55 -43.88 8.20
C GLU A 297 -5.64 -43.18 6.83
N LYS A 298 -6.58 -42.24 6.62
CA LYS A 298 -6.63 -41.42 5.39
C LYS A 298 -5.45 -40.46 5.29
N THR A 299 -4.99 -39.94 6.42
CA THR A 299 -3.80 -39.07 6.49
C THR A 299 -2.52 -39.86 6.15
N ARG A 300 -2.45 -41.14 6.54
CA ARG A 300 -1.37 -42.07 6.17
C ARG A 300 -1.41 -42.49 4.70
N ALA A 301 -2.60 -42.76 4.15
CA ALA A 301 -2.77 -43.11 2.74
C ALA A 301 -2.44 -41.95 1.78
N HIS A 302 -2.74 -40.69 2.16
CA HIS A 302 -2.24 -39.50 1.45
C HIS A 302 -0.71 -39.34 1.56
N HIS A 303 -0.13 -39.66 2.72
CA HIS A 303 1.32 -39.65 2.91
C HIS A 303 2.07 -40.65 2.01
N GLU A 304 1.45 -41.77 1.64
CA GLU A 304 2.07 -42.80 0.78
C GLU A 304 1.96 -42.48 -0.72
N SER A 305 0.90 -41.80 -1.17
CA SER A 305 0.79 -41.38 -2.57
C SER A 305 1.68 -40.17 -2.91
N GLU A 306 1.97 -39.31 -1.92
CA GLU A 306 2.80 -38.10 -2.09
C GLU A 306 4.31 -38.36 -2.07
N LYS A 307 4.76 -39.50 -1.50
CA LYS A 307 6.18 -39.94 -1.47
C LYS A 307 6.83 -40.14 -2.85
N LYS A 308 6.05 -40.12 -3.94
CA LYS A 308 6.53 -40.36 -5.32
C LYS A 308 6.84 -39.09 -6.13
N LEU A 309 6.73 -37.90 -5.54
CA LEU A 309 6.99 -36.64 -6.24
C LEU A 309 8.43 -36.18 -5.95
N GLU A 310 9.30 -36.18 -6.97
CA GLU A 310 10.73 -35.81 -6.90
C GLU A 310 11.00 -34.38 -6.38
N HIS A 311 9.96 -33.55 -6.23
CA HIS A 311 10.02 -32.17 -5.75
C HIS A 311 8.95 -31.95 -4.68
N PHE A 312 9.04 -32.67 -3.57
CA PHE A 312 8.10 -32.58 -2.45
C PHE A 312 8.78 -31.99 -1.23
N LEU A 313 8.41 -30.76 -0.89
CA LEU A 313 8.84 -30.10 0.34
C LEU A 313 7.61 -29.63 1.10
N ARG A 314 7.43 -30.17 2.31
CA ARG A 314 6.29 -29.86 3.18
C ARG A 314 6.76 -29.08 4.39
N LEU A 315 6.24 -27.87 4.53
CA LEU A 315 6.38 -27.06 5.72
C LEU A 315 5.12 -27.21 6.57
N ASP A 316 5.24 -27.84 7.73
CA ASP A 316 4.14 -28.01 8.69
C ASP A 316 4.33 -27.06 9.84
N ILE A 317 3.42 -26.08 9.98
CA ILE A 317 3.44 -25.15 11.10
C ILE A 317 2.25 -25.43 12.02
N GLN A 318 2.54 -25.67 13.29
CA GLN A 318 1.55 -25.70 14.37
C GLN A 318 1.52 -24.36 15.08
N GLY A 319 0.32 -23.81 15.26
CA GLY A 319 0.10 -22.51 15.88
C GLY A 319 -0.80 -22.57 17.11
N GLN A 320 -0.34 -22.02 18.24
CA GLN A 320 -1.18 -21.69 19.39
C GLN A 320 -1.38 -20.17 19.44
N ALA A 321 -2.61 -19.73 19.17
CA ALA A 321 -2.94 -18.32 19.05
C ALA A 321 -3.39 -17.70 20.38
N SER A 322 -3.04 -16.43 20.58
CA SER A 322 -3.49 -15.58 21.68
C SER A 322 -3.64 -14.14 21.19
N LEU A 323 -4.19 -13.25 22.03
CA LEU A 323 -4.21 -11.81 21.74
C LEU A 323 -2.83 -11.15 21.77
N GLU A 324 -1.83 -11.81 22.35
CA GLU A 324 -0.45 -11.32 22.38
C GLU A 324 0.37 -11.75 21.17
N GLY A 325 -0.15 -12.67 20.38
CA GLY A 325 0.59 -13.28 19.29
C GLY A 325 0.28 -14.76 19.11
N ILE A 326 1.01 -15.38 18.19
CA ILE A 326 0.94 -16.81 17.91
C ILE A 326 2.29 -17.44 18.23
N GLU A 327 2.24 -18.58 18.91
CA GLU A 327 3.38 -19.45 19.08
C GLU A 327 3.38 -20.51 17.97
N LEU A 328 4.48 -20.59 17.23
CA LEU A 328 4.66 -21.41 16.03
C LEU A 328 5.77 -22.43 16.24
N THR A 329 5.52 -23.67 15.83
CA THR A 329 6.54 -24.70 15.64
C THR A 329 6.44 -25.23 14.23
N GLY A 330 7.57 -25.39 13.55
CA GLY A 330 7.60 -25.75 12.13
C GLY A 330 8.41 -27.02 11.88
N ASN A 331 8.03 -27.83 10.90
CA ASN A 331 8.88 -28.89 10.37
C ASN A 331 9.02 -28.74 8.86
N LEU A 332 10.24 -28.91 8.37
CA LEU A 332 10.57 -28.99 6.96
C LEU A 332 10.80 -30.45 6.57
N MET A 333 9.97 -30.99 5.69
CA MET A 333 10.06 -32.37 5.23
C MET A 333 10.45 -32.42 3.76
N HIS A 334 11.42 -33.27 3.40
CA HIS A 334 11.83 -33.55 2.03
C HIS A 334 12.00 -35.07 1.86
N GLY A 335 11.03 -35.72 1.21
CA GLY A 335 10.99 -37.18 1.17
C GLY A 335 10.89 -37.79 2.59
N ALA A 336 11.90 -38.55 2.99
CA ALA A 336 12.01 -39.11 4.34
C ALA A 336 12.75 -38.21 5.34
N ASP A 337 13.45 -37.17 4.86
CA ASP A 337 14.24 -36.28 5.70
C ASP A 337 13.33 -35.25 6.38
N VAL A 338 13.48 -35.11 7.70
CA VAL A 338 12.72 -34.14 8.50
C VAL A 338 13.72 -33.23 9.21
N GLN A 339 13.63 -31.92 8.94
CA GLN A 339 14.34 -30.87 9.66
C GLN A 339 13.34 -30.10 10.52
N ASN A 340 13.52 -30.16 11.84
CA ASN A 340 12.69 -29.38 12.76
C ASN A 340 13.11 -27.91 12.75
N LEU A 341 12.16 -27.00 12.60
CA LEU A 341 12.35 -25.57 12.81
C LEU A 341 12.18 -25.25 14.29
N SER A 342 12.89 -24.21 14.72
CA SER A 342 12.84 -23.76 16.12
C SER A 342 11.45 -23.26 16.49
N LYS A 343 11.09 -23.43 17.76
CA LYS A 343 9.89 -22.80 18.31
C LYS A 343 10.01 -21.27 18.24
N LEU A 344 8.93 -20.61 17.88
CA LEU A 344 8.90 -19.18 17.56
C LEU A 344 7.66 -18.53 18.16
N LYS A 345 7.76 -17.36 18.82
CA LYS A 345 6.59 -16.57 19.22
C LYS A 345 6.58 -15.27 18.42
N VAL A 346 5.50 -15.01 17.68
CA VAL A 346 5.32 -13.83 16.84
C VAL A 346 4.13 -13.00 17.30
N GLY A 347 4.23 -11.67 17.25
CA GLY A 347 3.17 -10.74 17.67
C GLY A 347 1.97 -10.64 16.71
N LEU A 348 1.65 -11.70 15.98
CA LEU A 348 0.65 -11.75 14.90
C LEU A 348 -0.66 -12.34 15.42
N ILE A 349 -1.81 -11.90 14.90
CA ILE A 349 -3.13 -12.39 15.32
C ILE A 349 -3.89 -12.95 14.12
N GLY A 350 -4.20 -14.25 14.14
CA GLY A 350 -4.94 -14.93 13.08
C GLY A 350 -4.13 -15.99 12.34
N ASP A 351 -4.81 -17.07 11.95
CA ASP A 351 -4.25 -18.28 11.32
C ASP A 351 -3.69 -18.06 9.91
N TYR A 352 -4.20 -17.05 9.19
CA TYR A 352 -3.72 -16.67 7.87
C TYR A 352 -2.34 -16.00 7.90
N HIS A 353 -1.87 -15.47 9.04
CA HIS A 353 -0.51 -14.95 9.12
C HIS A 353 0.55 -16.06 9.05
N PRO A 354 0.46 -17.14 9.87
CA PRO A 354 1.28 -18.34 9.68
C PRO A 354 1.16 -18.91 8.26
N ALA A 355 -0.04 -18.90 7.67
CA ALA A 355 -0.26 -19.34 6.29
C ALA A 355 0.57 -18.52 5.28
N ASN A 356 0.55 -17.19 5.38
CA ASN A 356 1.35 -16.33 4.51
C ASN A 356 2.85 -16.43 4.80
N ALA A 357 3.26 -16.57 6.07
CA ALA A 357 4.65 -16.72 6.47
C ALA A 357 5.26 -18.02 5.96
N VAL A 358 4.49 -19.11 5.91
CA VAL A 358 4.97 -20.39 5.38
C VAL A 358 5.15 -20.36 3.86
N ILE A 359 4.29 -19.65 3.13
CA ILE A 359 4.50 -19.41 1.70
C ILE A 359 5.80 -18.64 1.48
N ALA A 360 6.02 -17.56 2.23
CA ALA A 360 7.25 -16.78 2.17
C ALA A 360 8.50 -17.62 2.49
N LEU A 361 8.47 -18.42 3.56
CA LEU A 361 9.57 -19.33 3.91
C LEU A 361 9.77 -20.40 2.83
N GLY A 362 8.69 -20.94 2.28
CA GLY A 362 8.69 -21.92 1.20
C GLY A 362 9.45 -21.41 -0.03
N MET A 363 9.31 -20.13 -0.37
CA MET A 363 10.00 -19.50 -1.51
C MET A 363 11.53 -19.42 -1.33
N LEU A 364 12.04 -19.62 -0.11
CA LEU A 364 13.48 -19.61 0.20
C LEU A 364 14.10 -21.01 0.19
N THR A 365 13.31 -22.06 -0.01
CA THR A 365 13.76 -23.45 0.19
C THR A 365 14.75 -23.96 -0.85
N GLN A 366 14.81 -23.32 -2.02
CA GLN A 366 15.78 -23.62 -3.07
C GLN A 366 17.03 -22.73 -2.96
N THR A 367 16.87 -21.46 -2.61
CA THR A 367 17.96 -20.46 -2.63
C THR A 367 18.71 -20.33 -1.31
N HIS A 368 18.07 -20.66 -0.18
CA HIS A 368 18.61 -20.45 1.17
C HIS A 368 18.36 -21.62 2.13
N ARG A 369 18.34 -22.87 1.61
CA ARG A 369 17.96 -24.07 2.37
C ARG A 369 18.70 -24.22 3.71
N SER A 370 20.01 -24.00 3.75
CA SER A 370 20.84 -24.13 4.96
C SER A 370 20.55 -23.06 6.02
N LEU A 371 19.93 -21.95 5.64
CA LEU A 371 19.64 -20.80 6.51
C LEU A 371 18.14 -20.69 6.86
N LEU A 372 17.31 -21.65 6.46
CA LEU A 372 15.85 -21.59 6.70
C LEU A 372 15.49 -21.45 8.18
N ASN A 373 16.19 -22.12 9.09
CA ASN A 373 15.92 -21.99 10.52
C ASN A 373 16.30 -20.59 11.06
N GLN A 374 17.39 -19.99 10.55
CA GLN A 374 17.75 -18.60 10.87
C GLN A 374 16.70 -17.62 10.34
N ALA A 375 16.28 -17.79 9.08
CA ALA A 375 15.21 -17.00 8.48
C ALA A 375 13.93 -17.11 9.32
N TRP A 376 13.51 -18.33 9.64
CA TRP A 376 12.34 -18.60 10.48
C TRP A 376 12.41 -17.91 11.85
N GLN A 377 13.54 -18.00 12.55
CA GLN A 377 13.72 -17.33 13.84
C GLN A 377 13.64 -15.80 13.75
N SER A 378 14.05 -15.20 12.62
CA SER A 378 14.00 -13.75 12.44
C SER A 378 12.59 -13.15 12.50
N LEU A 379 11.55 -13.96 12.23
CA LEU A 379 10.17 -13.53 12.36
C LEU A 379 9.77 -13.21 13.80
N GLN A 380 10.56 -13.60 14.81
CA GLN A 380 10.30 -13.30 16.22
C GLN A 380 10.23 -11.79 16.48
N ASP A 381 11.05 -11.04 15.75
CA ASP A 381 11.14 -9.58 15.83
C ASP A 381 10.19 -8.88 14.85
N SER A 382 9.43 -9.65 14.06
CA SER A 382 8.43 -9.11 13.14
C SER A 382 7.37 -8.33 13.92
N ARG A 383 7.16 -7.08 13.51
CA ARG A 383 6.07 -6.24 14.04
C ARG A 383 4.73 -6.58 13.41
N GLY A 384 4.72 -7.50 12.46
CA GLY A 384 3.60 -7.78 11.58
C GLY A 384 3.46 -6.76 10.47
N VAL A 385 2.40 -6.96 9.69
CA VAL A 385 2.21 -6.26 8.43
C VAL A 385 1.30 -5.06 8.69
N PRO A 386 1.73 -3.82 8.40
CA PRO A 386 0.93 -2.63 8.65
C PRO A 386 -0.48 -2.76 8.08
N GLY A 387 -1.49 -2.47 8.91
CA GLY A 387 -2.90 -2.56 8.55
C GLY A 387 -3.41 -3.97 8.22
N ARG A 388 -2.73 -5.03 8.65
CA ARG A 388 -3.19 -6.43 8.52
C ARG A 388 -3.27 -7.05 9.91
N MET A 389 -4.46 -6.99 10.49
CA MET A 389 -4.75 -7.33 11.88
C MET A 389 -3.68 -6.81 12.83
N GLU A 390 -3.31 -5.57 12.56
CA GLU A 390 -2.34 -4.81 13.30
C GLU A 390 -2.95 -4.41 14.64
N ARG A 391 -2.39 -4.92 15.72
CA ARG A 391 -2.81 -4.52 17.06
C ARG A 391 -2.35 -3.09 17.32
N VAL A 392 -3.30 -2.18 17.53
CA VAL A 392 -2.98 -0.79 17.83
C VAL A 392 -2.50 -0.67 19.27
N ARG A 393 -1.24 -0.30 19.44
CA ARG A 393 -0.68 -0.01 20.76
C ARG A 393 -1.06 1.40 21.17
N LEU A 394 -1.88 1.50 22.21
CA LEU A 394 -2.25 2.77 22.83
C LEU A 394 -1.21 3.16 23.90
N PRO A 395 -0.93 4.45 24.11
CA PRO A 395 0.06 4.89 25.09
C PRO A 395 -0.33 4.52 26.52
N LYS A 396 0.67 4.28 27.38
CA LYS A 396 0.44 3.98 28.80
C LYS A 396 -0.40 5.10 29.44
N GLY A 397 -1.53 4.73 30.05
CA GLY A 397 -2.48 5.64 30.68
C GLY A 397 -3.77 5.87 29.89
N LEU A 398 -3.79 5.61 28.58
CA LEU A 398 -4.96 5.80 27.71
C LEU A 398 -5.89 4.58 27.63
N THR A 399 -5.56 3.48 28.32
CA THR A 399 -6.39 2.26 28.35
C THR A 399 -6.29 1.52 29.68
N SER A 400 -7.33 0.75 30.00
CA SER A 400 -7.14 -0.46 30.80
C SER A 400 -6.36 -1.48 29.97
N GLU A 401 -5.53 -2.33 30.57
CA GLU A 401 -4.78 -3.38 29.86
C GLU A 401 -5.67 -4.43 29.16
N LYS A 402 -7.01 -4.30 29.27
CA LYS A 402 -8.00 -5.31 28.88
C LYS A 402 -8.73 -5.03 27.56
N ARG A 403 -8.81 -3.78 27.08
CA ARG A 403 -9.38 -3.48 25.75
C ARG A 403 -8.35 -3.76 24.65
N VAL A 404 -8.81 -4.28 23.53
CA VAL A 404 -7.96 -4.51 22.35
C VAL A 404 -8.54 -3.78 21.14
N ALA A 405 -7.68 -3.22 20.32
CA ALA A 405 -8.06 -2.69 19.02
C ALA A 405 -7.14 -3.24 17.95
N LEU A 406 -7.73 -3.59 16.80
CA LEU A 406 -7.02 -4.08 15.63
C LEU A 406 -7.45 -3.27 14.40
N VAL A 407 -6.50 -2.99 13.51
CA VAL A 407 -6.73 -2.39 12.20
C VAL A 407 -6.44 -3.43 11.12
N ASP A 408 -7.37 -3.62 10.19
CA ASP A 408 -7.26 -4.58 9.10
C ASP A 408 -7.76 -4.01 7.77
N TYR A 409 -7.15 -4.47 6.68
CA TYR A 409 -7.50 -4.08 5.30
C TYR A 409 -8.65 -4.92 4.70
N ALA A 410 -9.33 -5.74 5.49
CA ALA A 410 -10.48 -6.52 5.03
C ALA A 410 -11.55 -5.61 4.38
N HIS A 411 -11.71 -5.74 3.06
CA HIS A 411 -12.62 -4.94 2.23
C HIS A 411 -13.47 -5.81 1.28
N THR A 412 -13.60 -7.09 1.63
CA THR A 412 -14.45 -8.09 0.97
C THR A 412 -15.22 -8.89 2.04
N PRO A 413 -16.38 -9.48 1.72
CA PRO A 413 -17.16 -10.26 2.69
C PRO A 413 -16.35 -11.39 3.34
N ASP A 414 -15.58 -12.14 2.53
CA ASP A 414 -14.70 -13.21 3.00
C ASP A 414 -13.63 -12.68 3.96
N ALA A 415 -12.95 -11.59 3.60
CA ALA A 415 -11.89 -11.03 4.44
C ALA A 415 -12.44 -10.54 5.79
N ILE A 416 -13.62 -9.93 5.82
CA ILE A 416 -14.29 -9.50 7.07
C ILE A 416 -14.60 -10.71 7.95
N SER A 417 -15.23 -11.75 7.40
CA SER A 417 -15.56 -12.97 8.14
C SER A 417 -14.31 -13.62 8.73
N ARG A 418 -13.22 -13.71 7.97
CA ARG A 418 -11.95 -14.29 8.43
C ARG A 418 -11.28 -13.46 9.51
N ALA A 419 -11.29 -12.13 9.39
CA ALA A 419 -10.77 -11.22 10.42
C ALA A 419 -11.55 -11.37 11.74
N ILE A 420 -12.88 -11.43 11.68
CA ILE A 420 -13.73 -11.66 12.86
C ILE A 420 -13.45 -13.04 13.48
N GLN A 421 -13.41 -14.10 12.67
CA GLN A 421 -13.12 -15.46 13.14
C GLN A 421 -11.75 -15.54 13.83
N ALA A 422 -10.74 -14.86 13.29
CA ALA A 422 -9.40 -14.81 13.88
C ALA A 422 -9.39 -14.18 15.28
N ILE A 423 -10.18 -13.11 15.51
CA ILE A 423 -10.33 -12.52 16.84
C ILE A 423 -11.11 -13.46 17.76
N ARG A 424 -12.23 -14.02 17.29
CA ARG A 424 -13.08 -14.93 18.09
C ARG A 424 -12.36 -16.20 18.53
N ALA A 425 -11.39 -16.67 17.76
CA ALA A 425 -10.56 -17.81 18.15
C ALA A 425 -9.72 -17.56 19.41
N VAL A 426 -9.42 -16.29 19.74
CA VAL A 426 -8.54 -15.90 20.85
C VAL A 426 -9.17 -14.94 21.86
N HIS A 427 -10.40 -14.49 21.62
CA HIS A 427 -11.09 -13.49 22.42
C HIS A 427 -12.56 -13.85 22.63
N GLN A 428 -12.95 -13.94 23.90
CA GLN A 428 -14.31 -14.29 24.34
C GLN A 428 -15.14 -13.06 24.77
N GLY A 429 -14.55 -11.87 24.79
CA GLY A 429 -15.25 -10.63 25.11
C GLY A 429 -16.09 -10.11 23.94
N GLU A 430 -16.76 -8.99 24.18
CA GLU A 430 -17.52 -8.25 23.18
C GLU A 430 -16.65 -7.88 21.98
N LEU A 431 -17.14 -8.11 20.75
CA LEU A 431 -16.48 -7.71 19.52
C LEU A 431 -17.32 -6.67 18.77
N SER A 432 -16.79 -5.46 18.71
CA SER A 432 -17.28 -4.38 17.84
C SER A 432 -16.49 -4.34 16.54
N VAL A 433 -17.18 -4.17 15.41
CA VAL A 433 -16.57 -4.13 14.07
C VAL A 433 -16.98 -2.86 13.33
N ILE A 434 -16.00 -2.11 12.82
CA ILE A 434 -16.23 -1.03 11.86
C ILE A 434 -16.15 -1.58 10.44
N VAL A 435 -17.18 -1.35 9.63
CA VAL A 435 -17.24 -1.71 8.21
C VAL A 435 -17.32 -0.44 7.36
N GLY A 436 -16.45 -0.36 6.36
CA GLY A 436 -16.50 0.68 5.32
C GLY A 436 -16.61 0.07 3.93
N CYS A 437 -17.23 0.80 3.00
CA CYS A 437 -17.30 0.43 1.58
C CYS A 437 -16.68 1.53 0.72
N GLY A 438 -15.89 1.13 -0.28
CA GLY A 438 -15.28 2.05 -1.24
C GLY A 438 -16.22 2.35 -2.42
N GLY A 439 -16.20 3.61 -2.88
CA GLY A 439 -16.87 4.04 -4.10
C GLY A 439 -16.07 3.72 -5.37
N ASN A 440 -16.72 3.82 -6.53
CA ASN A 440 -16.26 3.38 -7.85
C ASN A 440 -15.70 1.94 -7.85
N ARG A 441 -16.40 1.03 -7.16
CA ARG A 441 -16.07 -0.40 -7.01
C ARG A 441 -17.35 -1.23 -7.11
N ASP A 442 -17.21 -2.56 -7.15
CA ASP A 442 -18.35 -3.50 -7.11
C ASP A 442 -19.37 -3.12 -6.02
N ARG A 443 -20.57 -2.74 -6.46
CA ARG A 443 -21.70 -2.39 -5.58
C ARG A 443 -22.32 -3.62 -4.95
N GLY A 444 -22.31 -4.76 -5.64
CA GLY A 444 -22.94 -6.01 -5.20
C GLY A 444 -22.32 -6.59 -3.93
N LYS A 445 -21.06 -6.27 -3.62
CA LYS A 445 -20.43 -6.71 -2.37
C LYS A 445 -20.79 -5.86 -1.14
N ARG A 446 -21.34 -4.65 -1.30
CA ARG A 446 -21.68 -3.74 -0.18
C ARG A 446 -22.63 -4.39 0.83
N PRO A 447 -23.81 -4.92 0.43
CA PRO A 447 -24.71 -5.60 1.37
C PRO A 447 -24.11 -6.89 1.93
N ALA A 448 -23.32 -7.61 1.12
CA ALA A 448 -22.66 -8.84 1.56
C ALA A 448 -21.58 -8.58 2.63
N MET A 449 -20.86 -7.46 2.57
CA MET A 449 -19.88 -7.05 3.58
C MET A 449 -20.57 -6.71 4.91
N LEU A 450 -21.68 -5.97 4.87
CA LEU A 450 -22.48 -5.69 6.06
C LEU A 450 -23.03 -6.99 6.68
N LYS A 451 -23.56 -7.90 5.85
CA LYS A 451 -24.06 -9.22 6.27
C LYS A 451 -22.96 -10.01 6.99
N ALA A 452 -21.76 -10.09 6.41
CA ALA A 452 -20.63 -10.80 6.99
C ALA A 452 -20.27 -10.31 8.41
N ALA A 453 -20.29 -9.00 8.63
CA ALA A 453 -20.06 -8.43 9.95
C ALA A 453 -21.19 -8.74 10.93
N LEU A 454 -22.46 -8.51 10.54
CA LEU A 454 -23.63 -8.74 11.41
C LEU A 454 -23.80 -10.19 11.84
N GLN A 455 -23.37 -11.14 10.99
CA GLN A 455 -23.42 -12.56 11.30
C GLN A 455 -22.61 -12.91 12.56
N SER A 456 -21.41 -12.32 12.73
CA SER A 456 -20.42 -12.83 13.68
C SER A 456 -19.94 -11.84 14.74
N ALA A 457 -20.15 -10.54 14.52
CA ALA A 457 -19.88 -9.49 15.51
C ALA A 457 -21.03 -9.37 16.53
N ASP A 458 -20.73 -8.76 17.68
CA ASP A 458 -21.74 -8.35 18.66
C ASP A 458 -22.30 -6.98 18.29
N HIS A 459 -21.42 -6.08 17.86
CA HIS A 459 -21.75 -4.73 17.43
C HIS A 459 -21.10 -4.40 16.09
N VAL A 460 -21.86 -3.76 15.21
CA VAL A 460 -21.42 -3.34 13.87
C VAL A 460 -21.67 -1.86 13.71
N TRP A 461 -20.67 -1.17 13.18
CA TRP A 461 -20.70 0.24 12.84
C TRP A 461 -20.41 0.39 11.35
N LEU A 462 -21.31 1.05 10.62
CA LEU A 462 -21.16 1.27 9.18
C LEU A 462 -20.69 2.70 8.90
N THR A 463 -19.68 2.86 8.06
CA THR A 463 -19.08 4.16 7.76
C THR A 463 -18.57 4.28 6.33
N SER A 464 -18.08 5.47 5.96
CA SER A 464 -17.41 5.69 4.68
C SER A 464 -15.97 5.15 4.71
N ASP A 465 -15.53 4.56 3.60
CA ASP A 465 -14.10 4.28 3.33
C ASP A 465 -13.56 5.37 2.40
N ASN A 466 -13.11 5.05 1.19
CA ASN A 466 -12.81 5.97 0.11
C ASN A 466 -14.05 6.09 -0.80
N PRO A 467 -14.91 7.11 -0.63
CA PRO A 467 -16.09 7.30 -1.47
C PRO A 467 -15.73 7.67 -2.92
N ARG A 468 -14.51 8.20 -3.17
CA ARG A 468 -14.07 8.61 -4.50
C ARG A 468 -15.07 9.59 -5.12
N TYR A 469 -15.64 9.28 -6.28
CA TYR A 469 -16.62 10.13 -6.96
C TYR A 469 -18.07 9.74 -6.67
N GLU A 470 -18.30 8.71 -5.85
CA GLU A 470 -19.66 8.36 -5.41
C GLU A 470 -20.05 9.15 -4.16
N ASP A 471 -21.36 9.40 -4.01
CA ASP A 471 -21.92 9.96 -2.79
C ASP A 471 -21.73 8.98 -1.62
N PRO A 472 -21.03 9.38 -0.53
CA PRO A 472 -20.88 8.54 0.66
C PRO A 472 -22.20 8.04 1.24
N GLN A 473 -23.26 8.85 1.15
CA GLN A 473 -24.58 8.49 1.65
C GLN A 473 -25.18 7.34 0.82
N GLN A 474 -25.06 7.42 -0.52
CA GLN A 474 -25.51 6.35 -1.41
C GLN A 474 -24.74 5.04 -1.16
N ILE A 475 -23.44 5.10 -0.84
CA ILE A 475 -22.66 3.90 -0.51
C ILE A 475 -23.20 3.21 0.75
N ILE A 476 -23.59 3.98 1.77
CA ILE A 476 -24.21 3.47 2.99
C ILE A 476 -25.57 2.85 2.65
N GLU A 477 -26.40 3.53 1.86
CA GLU A 477 -27.71 3.03 1.43
C GLU A 477 -27.60 1.72 0.63
N ASP A 478 -26.62 1.61 -0.26
CA ASP A 478 -26.35 0.38 -1.00
C ASP A 478 -25.96 -0.78 -0.07
N ALA A 479 -25.21 -0.52 1.00
CA ALA A 479 -24.92 -1.55 2.01
C ALA A 479 -26.18 -1.93 2.81
N LEU A 480 -27.03 -0.95 3.14
CA LEU A 480 -28.30 -1.14 3.84
C LEU A 480 -29.38 -1.82 2.98
N SER A 481 -29.22 -1.89 1.66
CA SER A 481 -30.09 -2.72 0.79
C SER A 481 -30.16 -4.19 1.22
N LEU A 482 -29.23 -4.65 2.07
CA LEU A 482 -29.33 -5.92 2.80
C LEU A 482 -30.70 -6.10 3.49
N ILE A 483 -31.29 -5.03 4.01
CA ILE A 483 -32.60 -5.06 4.68
C ILE A 483 -33.68 -5.57 3.73
N ASP A 484 -33.64 -5.13 2.47
CA ASP A 484 -34.61 -5.52 1.45
C ASP A 484 -34.27 -6.87 0.82
N LEU A 485 -32.97 -7.14 0.62
CA LEU A 485 -32.49 -8.38 0.01
C LEU A 485 -32.69 -9.59 0.94
N GLU A 486 -32.55 -9.41 2.26
CA GLU A 486 -32.51 -10.47 3.27
C GLU A 486 -33.27 -10.06 4.56
N PRO A 487 -34.58 -9.75 4.48
CA PRO A 487 -35.33 -9.13 5.57
C PRO A 487 -35.42 -10.00 6.83
N GLU A 488 -35.57 -11.32 6.66
CA GLU A 488 -35.64 -12.27 7.76
C GLU A 488 -34.33 -12.37 8.52
N PHE A 489 -33.20 -12.41 7.79
CA PHE A 489 -31.87 -12.39 8.40
C PHE A 489 -31.67 -11.08 9.17
N TYR A 490 -31.94 -9.93 8.54
CA TYR A 490 -31.72 -8.63 9.19
C TYR A 490 -32.59 -8.46 10.44
N ALA A 491 -33.85 -8.90 10.42
CA ALA A 491 -34.73 -8.83 11.58
C ALA A 491 -34.16 -9.52 12.83
N GLN A 492 -33.38 -10.59 12.65
CA GLN A 492 -32.73 -11.34 13.73
C GLN A 492 -31.49 -10.65 14.30
N VAL A 493 -30.82 -9.80 13.51
CA VAL A 493 -29.53 -9.19 13.86
C VAL A 493 -29.57 -7.65 13.93
N LYS A 494 -30.73 -7.03 13.71
CA LYS A 494 -30.87 -5.56 13.62
C LYS A 494 -30.33 -4.81 14.84
N ASN A 495 -30.39 -5.41 16.03
CA ASN A 495 -29.87 -4.83 17.27
C ASN A 495 -28.34 -4.81 17.34
N LYS A 496 -27.65 -5.53 16.45
CA LYS A 496 -26.20 -5.52 16.33
C LYS A 496 -25.70 -4.32 15.53
N LEU A 497 -26.49 -3.76 14.62
CA LEU A 497 -26.11 -2.53 13.90
C LEU A 497 -26.29 -1.34 14.86
N VAL A 498 -25.18 -0.79 15.36
CA VAL A 498 -25.20 0.27 16.37
C VAL A 498 -25.44 1.64 15.73
N ALA A 499 -24.70 1.95 14.66
CA ALA A 499 -24.84 3.22 13.97
C ALA A 499 -24.34 3.18 12.52
N THR A 500 -24.85 4.12 11.74
CA THR A 500 -24.38 4.47 10.39
C THR A 500 -23.85 5.89 10.43
N LEU A 501 -22.54 6.07 10.34
CA LEU A 501 -21.87 7.38 10.47
C LEU A 501 -20.94 7.59 9.29
N ILE A 502 -21.22 8.56 8.43
CA ILE A 502 -20.37 8.85 7.25
C ILE A 502 -18.95 9.21 7.67
N ASP A 503 -18.79 10.04 8.70
CA ASP A 503 -17.48 10.43 9.22
C ASP A 503 -16.80 9.24 9.91
N ARG A 504 -15.77 8.71 9.24
CA ARG A 504 -15.02 7.54 9.70
C ARG A 504 -14.26 7.81 11.00
N ARG A 505 -13.73 9.01 11.20
CA ARG A 505 -13.00 9.35 12.44
C ARG A 505 -13.96 9.35 13.62
N GLN A 506 -15.13 9.95 13.46
CA GLN A 506 -16.17 9.97 14.48
C GLN A 506 -16.69 8.56 14.76
N CYS A 507 -16.91 7.77 13.71
CA CYS A 507 -17.38 6.39 13.83
C CYS A 507 -16.41 5.53 14.66
N ILE A 508 -15.11 5.55 14.33
CA ILE A 508 -14.08 4.79 15.07
C ILE A 508 -14.00 5.21 16.54
N ALA A 509 -14.04 6.52 16.80
CA ALA A 509 -13.92 7.05 18.14
C ALA A 509 -15.15 6.72 19.01
N GLN A 510 -16.37 6.84 18.46
CA GLN A 510 -17.59 6.46 19.18
C GLN A 510 -17.66 4.96 19.44
N ALA A 511 -17.25 4.12 18.48
CA ALA A 511 -17.18 2.67 18.70
C ALA A 511 -16.19 2.29 19.81
N TRP A 512 -15.07 3.01 19.93
CA TRP A 512 -14.13 2.80 21.03
C TRP A 512 -14.68 3.26 22.38
N GLN A 513 -15.43 4.37 22.40
CA GLN A 513 -16.09 4.88 23.62
C GLN A 513 -17.15 3.90 24.13
N SER A 514 -17.93 3.30 23.23
CA SER A 514 -19.00 2.35 23.59
C SER A 514 -18.49 0.96 23.98
N LEU A 515 -17.25 0.61 23.63
CA LEU A 515 -16.70 -0.73 23.82
C LEU A 515 -16.62 -1.13 25.30
N ALA A 516 -16.99 -2.36 25.65
CA ALA A 516 -16.77 -2.88 27.00
C ALA A 516 -15.29 -2.85 27.44
N VAL A 517 -15.02 -2.86 28.75
CA VAL A 517 -13.65 -2.80 29.32
C VAL A 517 -12.76 -3.97 28.88
N SER A 518 -13.35 -5.11 28.56
CA SER A 518 -12.67 -6.30 28.03
C SER A 518 -13.08 -6.61 26.59
N GLY A 519 -13.57 -5.62 25.85
CA GLY A 519 -13.98 -5.80 24.46
C GLY A 519 -12.83 -5.65 23.48
N ALA A 520 -13.06 -6.11 22.26
CA ALA A 520 -12.21 -5.93 21.10
C ALA A 520 -12.91 -5.06 20.05
N LEU A 521 -12.18 -4.09 19.48
CA LEU A 521 -12.60 -3.30 18.34
C LEU A 521 -11.79 -3.70 17.11
N LEU A 522 -12.46 -4.16 16.05
CA LEU A 522 -11.85 -4.44 14.75
C LEU A 522 -12.25 -3.33 13.76
N ILE A 523 -11.26 -2.63 13.23
CA ILE A 523 -11.45 -1.56 12.25
C ILE A 523 -11.06 -2.12 10.87
N THR A 524 -12.04 -2.30 9.97
CA THR A 524 -11.82 -2.90 8.64
C THR A 524 -11.88 -1.88 7.49
N GLY A 525 -11.38 -2.28 6.32
CA GLY A 525 -11.44 -1.49 5.07
C GLY A 525 -10.10 -0.90 4.67
N LYS A 526 -9.64 0.12 5.42
CA LYS A 526 -8.49 0.95 5.04
C LYS A 526 -7.13 0.37 5.39
N GLY A 527 -7.02 -0.41 6.47
CA GLY A 527 -5.76 -1.01 6.90
C GLY A 527 -4.62 0.02 7.06
N HIS A 528 -3.66 -0.01 6.13
CA HIS A 528 -2.48 0.84 6.13
C HIS A 528 -2.69 2.19 5.42
N GLU A 529 -3.81 2.37 4.71
CA GLU A 529 -4.08 3.61 3.98
C GLU A 529 -4.20 4.78 4.96
N SER A 530 -3.45 5.85 4.65
CA SER A 530 -3.38 7.06 5.48
C SER A 530 -4.20 8.24 4.94
N TYR A 531 -5.10 7.96 4.00
CA TYR A 531 -5.92 8.96 3.34
C TYR A 531 -7.36 8.50 3.13
N GLN A 532 -8.28 9.45 3.01
CA GLN A 532 -9.62 9.27 2.50
C GLN A 532 -9.78 10.01 1.16
N GLU A 533 -10.14 9.30 0.10
CA GLU A 533 -10.34 9.92 -1.23
C GLU A 533 -11.79 10.36 -1.43
N ILE A 534 -12.01 11.65 -1.67
CA ILE A 534 -13.33 12.27 -1.90
C ILE A 534 -13.22 13.22 -3.11
N ASN A 535 -14.02 12.98 -4.15
CA ASN A 535 -14.05 13.71 -5.42
C ASN A 535 -12.65 13.92 -6.02
N GLY A 536 -11.86 12.85 -6.10
CA GLY A 536 -10.50 12.86 -6.64
C GLY A 536 -9.44 13.49 -5.73
N ARG A 537 -9.80 14.01 -4.55
CA ARG A 537 -8.86 14.59 -3.58
C ARG A 537 -8.61 13.63 -2.42
N ARG A 538 -7.34 13.45 -2.03
CA ARG A 538 -6.93 12.63 -0.88
C ARG A 538 -6.76 13.50 0.37
N TYR A 539 -7.60 13.29 1.36
CA TYR A 539 -7.55 13.94 2.67
C TYR A 539 -6.82 13.04 3.67
N ARG A 540 -5.98 13.58 4.56
CA ARG A 540 -5.30 12.77 5.58
C ARG A 540 -6.31 12.14 6.54
N LEU A 541 -6.28 10.83 6.68
CA LEU A 541 -7.09 10.06 7.62
C LEU A 541 -6.41 8.72 7.90
N GLN A 542 -6.02 8.47 9.15
CA GLN A 542 -5.50 7.16 9.58
C GLN A 542 -6.38 6.56 10.68
N ASP A 543 -6.74 5.29 10.54
CA ASP A 543 -7.57 4.57 11.53
C ASP A 543 -6.90 4.54 12.91
N HIS A 544 -5.57 4.41 12.94
CA HIS A 544 -4.76 4.47 14.15
C HIS A 544 -4.89 5.80 14.89
N GLU A 545 -4.88 6.92 14.17
CA GLU A 545 -5.01 8.27 14.74
C GLU A 545 -6.44 8.50 15.25
N ALA A 546 -7.45 8.08 14.48
CA ALA A 546 -8.86 8.15 14.88
C ALA A 546 -9.13 7.36 16.16
N LEU A 547 -8.58 6.15 16.26
CA LEU A 547 -8.68 5.32 17.45
C LEU A 547 -7.98 5.96 18.66
N ARG A 548 -6.77 6.50 18.49
CA ARG A 548 -6.06 7.20 19.56
C ARG A 548 -6.87 8.40 20.06
N ALA A 549 -7.50 9.15 19.15
CA ALA A 549 -8.41 10.24 19.48
C ALA A 549 -9.62 9.76 20.28
N GLY A 550 -10.25 8.66 19.85
CA GLY A 550 -11.32 8.02 20.61
C GLY A 550 -10.89 7.61 22.02
N ALA A 551 -9.72 6.99 22.16
CA ALA A 551 -9.19 6.57 23.46
C ALA A 551 -8.92 7.74 24.39
N TRP A 552 -8.35 8.82 23.86
CA TRP A 552 -8.15 10.05 24.62
C TRP A 552 -9.48 10.66 25.07
N ALA A 553 -10.46 10.74 24.18
CA ALA A 553 -11.77 11.28 24.47
C ALA A 553 -12.51 10.46 25.54
N THR A 554 -12.46 9.12 25.48
CA THR A 554 -13.01 8.23 26.50
C THR A 554 -12.40 8.49 27.88
N GLN A 555 -11.08 8.66 27.95
CA GLN A 555 -10.40 8.88 29.23
C GLN A 555 -10.77 10.24 29.86
N HIS A 556 -10.98 11.27 29.04
CA HIS A 556 -11.22 12.64 29.49
C HIS A 556 -12.71 13.03 29.50
N ASN A 557 -13.61 12.07 29.23
CA ASN A 557 -15.07 12.30 29.11
C ASN A 557 -15.42 13.42 28.11
N VAL A 558 -14.70 13.50 26.99
CA VAL A 558 -14.96 14.48 25.92
C VAL A 558 -15.95 13.90 24.93
N LEU A 559 -17.06 14.62 24.73
CA LEU A 559 -18.15 14.21 23.84
C LEU A 559 -17.95 14.73 22.40
N ASP A 560 -17.39 15.93 22.22
CA ASP A 560 -17.12 16.48 20.88
C ASP A 560 -15.69 16.15 20.42
N LEU A 561 -15.59 15.30 19.41
CA LEU A 561 -14.31 14.89 18.83
C LEU A 561 -13.62 16.02 18.05
N ASN A 562 -14.33 17.11 17.72
CA ASN A 562 -13.72 18.31 17.16
C ASN A 562 -12.87 19.07 18.20
N GLU A 563 -13.16 18.87 19.48
CA GLU A 563 -12.40 19.44 20.61
C GLU A 563 -11.17 18.58 20.98
N VAL A 564 -11.08 17.36 20.44
CA VAL A 564 -9.96 16.44 20.70
C VAL A 564 -8.74 16.89 19.89
N PRO A 565 -7.62 17.26 20.56
CA PRO A 565 -6.37 17.57 19.88
C PRO A 565 -5.94 16.38 19.00
N PHE A 566 -5.24 16.64 17.91
CA PHE A 566 -4.59 15.56 17.15
C PHE A 566 -3.66 14.83 18.14
N VAL A 567 -3.93 13.57 18.50
CA VAL A 567 -3.30 12.91 19.67
C VAL A 567 -1.76 12.80 19.56
N GLU A 568 -1.19 12.96 18.37
CA GLU A 568 0.24 13.17 18.18
C GLU A 568 0.78 14.39 18.96
N SER A 569 -0.01 15.46 19.10
CA SER A 569 0.32 16.64 19.93
C SER A 569 0.36 16.34 21.44
N CYS A 570 -0.56 15.52 21.97
CA CYS A 570 -0.54 15.11 23.39
C CYS A 570 0.58 14.10 23.69
N LEU A 571 0.89 13.22 22.75
CA LEU A 571 2.02 12.30 22.84
C LEU A 571 3.37 13.01 22.74
N PHE A 572 3.43 14.08 21.95
CA PHE A 572 4.58 14.95 21.84
C PHE A 572 4.86 15.68 23.16
N GLU A 573 3.85 16.26 23.83
CA GLU A 573 4.00 16.86 25.16
C GLU A 573 4.53 15.85 26.19
N GLN A 574 3.95 14.64 26.26
CA GLN A 574 4.42 13.59 27.16
C GLN A 574 5.84 13.08 26.83
N ARG A 575 6.22 13.05 25.54
CA ARG A 575 7.59 12.71 25.11
C ARG A 575 8.57 13.84 25.45
N LEU A 576 8.17 15.10 25.31
CA LEU A 576 8.95 16.27 25.69
C LEU A 576 9.19 16.33 27.20
N GLU A 577 8.17 16.06 28.00
CA GLU A 577 8.27 16.05 29.47
C GLU A 577 9.18 14.93 29.99
N ARG A 578 9.22 13.78 29.28
CA ARG A 578 10.06 12.62 29.64
C ARG A 578 11.51 12.72 29.14
N CYS A 579 11.78 13.53 28.13
CA CYS A 579 13.12 13.76 27.62
C CYS A 579 13.78 14.90 28.39
N THR A 580 14.73 14.61 29.29
CA THR A 580 15.45 15.65 30.03
C THR A 580 16.40 16.47 29.13
N LYS A 581 17.03 15.83 28.12
CA LYS A 581 17.84 16.44 27.04
C LYS A 581 17.88 15.56 25.76
N PRO A 582 17.09 15.86 24.70
CA PRO A 582 17.10 15.08 23.46
C PRO A 582 18.28 15.43 22.54
N SER A 583 18.75 14.49 21.70
CA SER A 583 19.74 14.74 20.64
C SER A 583 19.14 15.50 19.46
N LEU A 584 19.96 16.11 18.60
CA LEU A 584 19.47 16.86 17.43
C LEU A 584 18.59 16.01 16.50
N ASN A 585 18.96 14.74 16.26
CA ASN A 585 18.15 13.80 15.48
C ASN A 585 16.79 13.54 16.13
N GLN A 586 16.74 13.46 17.46
CA GLN A 586 15.48 13.30 18.19
C GLN A 586 14.62 14.57 18.08
N ILE A 587 15.22 15.77 18.17
CA ILE A 587 14.52 17.05 17.96
C ILE A 587 13.94 17.12 16.54
N VAL A 588 14.70 16.74 15.51
CA VAL A 588 14.24 16.75 14.11
C VAL A 588 13.11 15.73 13.87
N LEU A 589 13.20 14.52 14.43
CA LEU A 589 12.10 13.56 14.38
C LEU A 589 10.85 14.08 15.09
N LEU A 590 11.02 14.67 16.28
CA LEU A 590 9.94 15.27 17.06
C LEU A 590 9.25 16.42 16.30
N LEU A 591 10.00 17.23 15.55
CA LEU A 591 9.47 18.33 14.73
C LEU A 591 8.77 17.84 13.45
N ARG A 592 9.25 16.74 12.85
CA ARG A 592 8.63 16.13 11.65
C ARG A 592 7.27 15.49 11.93
N GLU A 593 7.07 14.95 13.14
CA GLU A 593 5.84 14.29 13.56
C GLU A 593 4.73 15.27 14.04
N ALA A 594 4.99 16.58 14.04
CA ALA A 594 4.18 17.56 14.75
C ALA A 594 3.43 18.54 13.81
N SER A 595 2.11 18.40 13.73
CA SER A 595 1.20 19.55 13.62
C SER A 595 0.71 19.85 15.04
N LEU A 596 1.30 20.82 15.72
CA LEU A 596 0.96 21.07 17.14
C LEU A 596 -0.24 22.00 17.25
N ARG A 597 -1.14 21.68 18.17
CA ARG A 597 -2.06 22.64 18.79
C ARG A 597 -1.83 22.58 20.29
N GLN A 598 -1.32 23.68 20.85
CA GLN A 598 -1.17 23.86 22.29
C GLN A 598 -1.71 25.25 22.62
N ASP A 599 -2.72 25.34 23.49
CA ASP A 599 -3.36 26.60 23.95
C ASP A 599 -3.72 27.59 22.82
N GLY A 600 -4.23 27.07 21.69
CA GLY A 600 -4.65 27.90 20.54
C GLY A 600 -3.52 28.34 19.61
N VAL A 601 -2.31 27.83 19.79
CA VAL A 601 -1.16 28.04 18.89
C VAL A 601 -1.03 26.87 17.91
N ILE A 602 -1.12 27.12 16.61
CA ILE A 602 -0.89 26.11 15.57
C ILE A 602 0.60 26.14 15.17
N ILE A 603 1.36 25.07 15.37
CA ILE A 603 2.71 24.96 14.79
C ILE A 603 2.63 24.05 13.56
N ARG A 604 2.92 24.60 12.38
CA ARG A 604 2.98 23.85 11.12
C ARG A 604 4.42 23.65 10.69
N CYS A 605 4.85 22.39 10.68
CA CYS A 605 6.08 22.02 9.99
C CYS A 605 5.73 21.80 8.51
N LEU A 606 6.13 22.74 7.64
CA LEU A 606 5.86 22.65 6.21
C LEU A 606 7.11 22.05 5.54
N GLU A 607 6.95 20.85 4.99
CA GLU A 607 7.95 20.19 4.15
C GLU A 607 7.89 20.85 2.77
N LEU A 608 8.98 21.48 2.34
CA LEU A 608 9.08 22.01 0.99
C LEU A 608 9.38 20.83 0.06
N ASP A 609 8.45 20.48 -0.84
CA ASP A 609 8.75 19.56 -1.94
C ASP A 609 9.62 20.27 -3.00
N GLU A 610 10.29 19.50 -3.85
CA GLU A 610 11.16 20.03 -4.91
C GLU A 610 10.39 20.85 -5.98
N GLN A 611 9.05 20.82 -5.98
CA GLN A 611 8.17 21.48 -6.96
C GLN A 611 7.41 22.70 -6.39
N SER A 612 7.59 23.01 -5.11
CA SER A 612 6.90 24.09 -4.39
C SER A 612 7.54 25.44 -4.70
N HIS A 613 7.41 25.90 -5.94
CA HIS A 613 7.68 27.28 -6.33
C HIS A 613 6.60 28.21 -5.75
N PHE A 614 6.64 28.51 -4.45
CA PHE A 614 5.95 29.66 -3.89
C PHE A 614 6.93 30.83 -3.69
N LEU A 615 6.78 31.80 -4.58
CA LEU A 615 7.24 33.19 -4.56
C LEU A 615 7.66 33.72 -3.18
N ILE A 616 8.96 33.68 -2.90
CA ILE A 616 9.62 34.76 -2.17
C ILE A 616 10.39 35.56 -3.24
N SER A 617 9.95 36.80 -3.48
CA SER A 617 10.52 37.72 -4.46
C SER A 617 12.06 37.79 -4.35
N PRO A 618 12.83 37.57 -5.44
CA PRO A 618 14.30 37.58 -5.44
C PRO A 618 14.98 38.91 -5.08
N LYS A 619 14.23 39.95 -4.71
CA LYS A 619 14.80 41.28 -4.47
C LYS A 619 15.42 41.50 -3.08
N ASN A 620 15.24 40.58 -2.14
CA ASN A 620 15.74 40.75 -0.76
C ASN A 620 16.85 39.77 -0.31
N LEU A 621 17.35 38.91 -1.21
CA LEU A 621 18.48 38.00 -0.91
C LEU A 621 19.66 38.31 -1.83
N ARG A 622 20.36 39.41 -1.55
CA ARG A 622 21.76 39.58 -2.00
C ARG A 622 22.67 39.44 -0.79
N GLY A 623 23.14 38.22 -0.60
CA GLY A 623 24.25 37.86 0.26
C GLY A 623 24.86 36.59 -0.32
N THR A 624 25.78 36.75 -1.27
CA THR A 624 26.52 35.66 -1.91
C THR A 624 27.36 34.92 -0.88
N LEU A 625 27.10 33.62 -0.66
CA LEU A 625 28.05 32.71 -0.02
C LEU A 625 28.66 31.84 -1.11
N ASN A 626 29.67 32.40 -1.78
CA ASN A 626 30.71 31.59 -2.38
C ASN A 626 31.66 31.20 -1.24
N HIS A 627 31.78 29.92 -0.91
CA HIS A 627 33.01 29.44 -0.30
C HIS A 627 33.38 28.04 -0.81
N PRO A 628 34.53 27.88 -1.47
CA PRO A 628 35.14 26.58 -1.72
C PRO A 628 35.79 26.13 -0.40
N ASN A 629 35.48 24.89 0.00
CA ASN A 629 36.07 24.06 1.06
C ASN A 629 34.96 23.51 1.96
N GLU A 630 34.62 22.24 1.73
CA GLU A 630 33.92 21.40 2.69
C GLU A 630 34.64 21.47 4.04
N LYS A 631 33.98 22.05 5.04
CA LYS A 631 34.31 21.85 6.44
C LYS A 631 33.25 20.95 7.04
N THR A 632 33.71 19.83 7.61
CA THR A 632 32.92 18.98 8.50
C THR A 632 32.60 19.82 9.75
N PHE A 633 31.32 20.01 10.06
CA PHE A 633 30.88 20.72 11.27
C PHE A 633 30.47 19.71 12.34
N GLU A 634 31.09 19.77 13.51
CA GLU A 634 30.62 19.04 14.69
C GLU A 634 29.36 19.72 15.27
N VAL A 635 28.32 18.93 15.47
CA VAL A 635 27.09 19.35 16.16
C VAL A 635 27.42 19.58 17.64
N ASN A 636 27.64 20.83 18.03
CA ASN A 636 27.90 21.22 19.43
C ASN A 636 26.60 21.14 20.28
N GLN A 637 26.71 20.57 21.48
CA GLN A 637 25.70 20.49 22.54
C GLN A 637 25.00 21.84 22.86
N ASP A 638 25.67 22.98 22.69
CA ASP A 638 25.11 24.32 22.90
C ASP A 638 23.94 24.65 21.96
N LEU A 639 23.97 24.12 20.72
CA LEU A 639 22.89 24.28 19.75
C LEU A 639 21.66 23.46 20.15
N VAL A 640 21.90 22.23 20.62
CA VAL A 640 20.86 21.35 21.17
C VAL A 640 20.21 22.00 22.39
N ASP A 641 21.02 22.55 23.30
CA ASP A 641 20.55 23.23 24.50
C ASP A 641 19.77 24.53 24.17
N SER A 642 20.15 25.24 23.10
CA SER A 642 19.45 26.46 22.63
C SER A 642 18.09 26.16 21.99
N LEU A 643 18.03 25.16 21.09
CA LEU A 643 16.76 24.70 20.49
C LEU A 643 15.82 24.13 21.55
N TRP A 644 16.37 23.37 22.49
CA TRP A 644 15.63 22.84 23.63
C TRP A 644 15.08 23.96 24.54
N SER A 645 15.88 25.00 24.80
CA SER A 645 15.41 26.18 25.53
C SER A 645 14.33 26.96 24.78
N LEU A 646 14.39 27.04 23.44
CA LEU A 646 13.39 27.72 22.62
C LEU A 646 12.05 26.99 22.69
N LEU A 647 12.06 25.66 22.50
CA LEU A 647 10.87 24.81 22.60
C LEU A 647 10.17 24.94 23.96
N LYS A 648 10.94 25.05 25.05
CA LYS A 648 10.41 25.29 26.41
C LYS A 648 9.88 26.71 26.65
N LYS A 649 10.29 27.70 25.86
CA LYS A 649 9.93 29.13 26.04
C LYS A 649 8.72 29.56 25.21
N LEU A 650 8.24 28.73 24.28
CA LEU A 650 7.01 28.98 23.52
C LEU A 650 5.83 29.06 24.51
N LYS A 651 5.39 30.30 24.79
CA LYS A 651 4.26 30.67 25.66
C LYS A 651 3.17 31.37 24.82
N PRO A 652 1.91 31.49 25.31
CA PRO A 652 0.67 31.62 24.51
C PRO A 652 0.43 32.97 23.77
N LYS A 653 1.48 33.70 23.36
CA LYS A 653 1.35 35.01 22.69
C LYS A 653 1.25 34.95 21.16
N HIS A 654 1.37 33.78 20.55
CA HIS A 654 1.37 33.62 19.08
C HIS A 654 0.29 32.62 18.68
N LYS A 655 -0.59 32.94 17.71
CA LYS A 655 -1.69 32.04 17.30
C LYS A 655 -1.26 30.98 16.26
N GLU A 656 -0.18 31.21 15.52
CA GLU A 656 0.33 30.27 14.52
C GLU A 656 1.84 30.49 14.30
N ILE A 657 2.62 29.41 14.19
CA ILE A 657 4.07 29.40 13.96
C ILE A 657 4.37 28.42 12.83
N HIS A 658 5.03 28.87 11.77
CA HIS A 658 5.43 28.02 10.65
C HIS A 658 6.94 27.73 10.74
N ILE A 659 7.31 26.46 10.79
CA ILE A 659 8.70 26.01 10.71
C ILE A 659 8.86 25.37 9.33
N LEU A 660 9.57 26.05 8.44
CA LEU A 660 9.89 25.54 7.11
C LEU A 660 11.10 24.61 7.23
N VAL A 661 10.93 23.34 6.87
CA VAL A 661 12.03 22.37 6.88
C VAL A 661 12.26 21.91 5.44
N PRO A 662 13.35 22.34 4.79
CA PRO A 662 13.63 21.90 3.43
C PRO A 662 14.09 20.44 3.43
N ARG A 663 13.71 19.71 2.37
CA ARG A 663 13.98 18.28 2.15
C ARG A 663 15.46 18.02 1.74
N TYR A 664 16.40 18.37 2.61
CA TYR A 664 17.83 18.12 2.33
C TYR A 664 18.50 17.31 3.45
N SER A 665 19.75 16.90 3.21
CA SER A 665 20.59 16.17 4.18
C SER A 665 20.68 16.89 5.53
N LEU A 666 21.03 16.16 6.60
CA LEU A 666 21.18 16.71 7.96
C LEU A 666 22.03 17.99 8.01
N GLU A 667 23.06 18.09 7.17
CA GLU A 667 23.94 19.26 7.03
C GLU A 667 23.24 20.50 6.44
N SER A 668 22.28 20.30 5.55
CA SER A 668 21.56 21.39 4.90
C SER A 668 20.44 21.94 5.79
N THR A 669 19.76 21.06 6.54
CA THR A 669 18.84 21.45 7.62
C THR A 669 19.57 22.22 8.74
N PHE A 670 20.84 21.84 9.01
CA PHE A 670 21.70 22.49 9.99
C PHE A 670 22.04 23.96 9.63
N ILE A 671 22.41 24.24 8.38
CA ILE A 671 22.68 25.61 7.89
C ILE A 671 21.43 26.49 7.97
N TYR A 672 20.25 25.93 7.63
CA TYR A 672 18.99 26.67 7.65
C TYR A 672 18.54 27.05 9.08
N ILE A 673 18.69 26.14 10.04
CA ILE A 673 18.34 26.38 11.45
C ILE A 673 19.29 27.39 12.10
N GLN A 674 20.59 27.37 11.78
CA GLN A 674 21.53 28.39 12.27
C GLN A 674 21.14 29.81 11.81
N ASN A 675 20.73 29.96 10.54
CA ASN A 675 20.27 31.26 10.03
C ASN A 675 18.99 31.73 10.76
N LEU A 676 18.07 30.82 11.05
CA LEU A 676 16.83 31.10 11.79
C LEU A 676 17.08 31.56 13.24
N VAL A 677 18.13 31.03 13.90
CA VAL A 677 18.55 31.45 15.25
C VAL A 677 19.28 32.80 15.22
N SER A 678 20.04 33.08 14.16
CA SER A 678 20.76 34.36 14.01
C SER A 678 19.86 35.53 13.56
N GLU A 679 18.78 35.26 12.83
CA GLU A 679 17.84 36.26 12.29
C GLU A 679 16.55 36.41 13.09
N ALA A 680 16.50 35.96 14.35
CA ALA A 680 15.34 36.12 15.23
C ALA A 680 15.08 37.60 15.63
N LYS A 681 14.85 38.48 14.65
CA LYS A 681 13.96 39.64 14.77
C LYS A 681 12.59 39.19 14.29
N LEU A 682 11.72 38.91 15.26
CA LEU A 682 10.28 38.70 15.13
C LEU A 682 9.65 39.65 14.09
N LEU A 683 9.32 39.14 12.90
CA LEU A 683 8.46 39.83 11.96
C LEU A 683 7.01 39.68 12.44
N ALA A 684 6.50 40.72 13.11
CA ALA A 684 5.09 40.87 13.36
C ALA A 684 4.39 41.29 12.05
N TYR A 685 3.53 40.44 11.49
CA TYR A 685 2.58 40.89 10.49
C TYR A 685 1.46 41.67 11.20
N PRO A 686 1.22 42.95 10.86
CA PRO A 686 -0.01 43.61 11.29
C PRO A 686 -1.19 42.96 10.57
N GLN A 687 -2.25 42.67 11.32
CA GLN A 687 -3.52 42.22 10.78
C GLN A 687 -4.07 43.28 9.80
N PRO A 688 -4.66 42.90 8.65
CA PRO A 688 -5.53 43.82 7.94
C PRO A 688 -6.77 44.05 8.80
N GLU A 689 -7.04 45.31 9.15
CA GLU A 689 -8.30 45.72 9.74
C GLU A 689 -9.44 45.37 8.78
N ILE A 690 -10.34 44.48 9.21
CA ILE A 690 -11.64 44.30 8.56
C ILE A 690 -12.46 45.55 8.90
N PRO A 691 -12.90 46.35 7.91
CA PRO A 691 -13.69 47.53 8.21
C PRO A 691 -15.06 47.12 8.76
N VAL A 692 -15.30 47.48 10.01
CA VAL A 692 -16.60 47.45 10.67
C VAL A 692 -17.45 48.57 10.07
N THR A 693 -18.40 48.24 9.19
CA THR A 693 -19.46 49.18 8.82
C THR A 693 -20.60 49.09 9.84
N LYS A 694 -20.76 50.19 10.59
CA LYS A 694 -21.86 50.42 11.53
C LYS A 694 -23.20 50.62 10.79
N SER A 695 -24.21 49.91 11.27
CA SER A 695 -25.64 50.26 11.38
C SER A 695 -26.29 51.15 10.32
N MET A 696 -27.32 50.63 9.66
CA MET A 696 -28.59 51.36 9.53
C MET A 696 -29.77 50.45 9.83
N GLN A 697 -30.52 50.86 10.85
CA GLN A 697 -31.87 50.43 11.16
C GLN A 697 -32.82 50.83 10.02
N GLY A 698 -33.83 50.00 9.79
CA GLY A 698 -35.06 50.36 9.09
C GLY A 698 -35.09 49.93 7.63
N VAL A 699 -35.85 48.88 7.33
CA VAL A 699 -37.10 48.95 6.56
C VAL A 699 -37.72 47.55 6.48
N LYS A 700 -39.05 47.53 6.55
CA LYS A 700 -39.99 46.42 6.76
C LYS A 700 -39.86 45.25 5.77
N VAL A 701 -40.10 44.06 6.32
CA VAL A 701 -40.55 42.87 5.58
C VAL A 701 -41.93 43.15 4.97
N GLN A 702 -42.05 43.05 3.64
CA GLN A 702 -43.32 42.88 2.93
C GLN A 702 -43.12 41.93 1.74
N GLY A 703 -43.71 40.73 1.87
CA GLY A 703 -44.53 40.07 0.85
C GLY A 703 -43.95 39.72 -0.53
N GLY A 704 -44.14 38.45 -0.92
CA GLY A 704 -44.41 38.11 -2.32
C GLY A 704 -43.54 37.00 -2.90
N TRP A 705 -43.93 35.76 -2.65
CA TRP A 705 -43.69 34.71 -3.63
C TRP A 705 -44.52 35.00 -4.88
N SER A 706 -43.88 35.15 -6.04
CA SER A 706 -44.55 34.97 -7.34
C SER A 706 -43.57 34.46 -8.39
N SER A 707 -43.98 33.34 -8.98
CA SER A 707 -43.47 32.59 -10.11
C SER A 707 -43.22 33.40 -11.40
N GLN A 708 -42.18 33.06 -12.18
CA GLN A 708 -42.26 32.41 -13.51
C GLN A 708 -40.99 32.61 -14.35
N LYS A 709 -40.52 31.49 -14.94
CA LYS A 709 -39.98 31.27 -16.30
C LYS A 709 -39.05 32.33 -16.93
N ALA A 710 -37.84 31.91 -17.31
CA ALA A 710 -37.53 31.50 -18.70
C ALA A 710 -36.01 31.37 -18.97
N GLY A 711 -35.62 30.23 -19.55
CA GLY A 711 -34.70 30.19 -20.68
C GLY A 711 -33.24 29.77 -20.42
N PRO A 712 -32.59 29.10 -21.41
CA PRO A 712 -31.54 28.10 -21.17
C PRO A 712 -30.14 28.52 -21.71
N LYS A 713 -29.19 27.57 -21.65
CA LYS A 713 -27.87 27.51 -22.37
C LYS A 713 -26.74 28.33 -21.70
N ILE A 714 -25.50 27.88 -21.50
CA ILE A 714 -24.63 26.82 -22.06
C ILE A 714 -23.54 26.43 -21.02
N PRO A 715 -22.93 25.22 -21.07
CA PRO A 715 -21.85 24.80 -20.18
C PRO A 715 -20.45 25.16 -20.71
N SER A 716 -19.47 25.31 -19.80
CA SER A 716 -18.05 25.07 -20.14
C SER A 716 -17.17 24.88 -18.89
N LEU A 717 -16.58 23.67 -18.85
CA LEU A 717 -15.31 23.21 -18.27
C LEU A 717 -15.17 23.15 -16.75
#